data_AF-X6M948-F1
#
_entry.id   AF-X6M948-F1
#
_cell.length_a   1.000
_cell.length_b   1.000
_cell.length_c   1.000
_cell.angle_alpha   90.00
_cell.angle_beta   90.00
_cell.angle_gamma   90.00
#
_symmetry.space_group_name_H-M   'P 1'
#
loop_
_entity.id
_entity.type
_entity.pdbx_description
1 polymer ?
#
loop_
_entity_poly.entity_id
_entity_poly.type
_entity_poly.pdbx_seq_one_letter_code
_entity_poly.pdbx_strand_id
1 'polypeptide(L)'
;LDVLEREGANKKNSHVLSKVITHDFQLIGGYVLTKNNHTYVITQDDLSQNSYVPKSAQELTDICQKSAKGNKRTHETNQMTELRFKDLRDFVQETDLFTYVMDFFRDHSTPNMHGVLVLACDPVMSESMLMHYLHTQYLVEKAYTNQLKANKENKTVEVLKTLIMLIYSNRVQTQSKESLTEPLYPLIFSSMWKHVFVDALLPADYLNEVQINDINIFDKNTLTQICERIEPNNTKLLENSFELALNSISISARNQDGFYRDVQLLKHLLSEPIDGGDFQRTLRGRLQDVLSDPDNGATACLKIISRQPLRERGSLRGEFMGNLAQKIKVMLAEILALVFENRTSSLYRSTKEPNAKVDELFLQLLSEPKIVRVSQRTQANQDRPIILRDDIPDGACFPFSARIHAHLSSFRDTCFEIYERTKQNLNERLLEFLILQIHAFIQTTPLKIDLNRLSRNLMQRLLRDIVHLEARATFGLSRFSPQIYNILVNHICEFVDHASMDALRVMLPSSKKRRKKKKEAVEEEEKKTENPEPVKSLKKRRKKTTHDSDDESVSEEEDMWSKLEDLETINREAEETKEMEPPQRLESEDFVIIENDQEEKKTESVVVVEEIKFQVTEVYAILWSHEALLCDFVDVLSVVHDHSKKDLENMENVWKEQLSLHECVAKMLAIVLDVVERSLEITSTEKMKHRLDHLSSISQAFEHVVQWLNQGCPNKDLTKELNRRWDLLKLSILCVTATKYQSKNGILTRSIKERFANCQFDNIDSLNALLALVQSSLNQDRVDRNEINEVLQWLVQKYVGMFGLKTVTSHRHEIGNNISDDFAEKLIQWVGGRRLDTLLFSPASFTKMEIGSQLIAIIRKKEHQNVRNLLMQHLQACDLNNEFAVLLIRVQEHFLHFREMVHRKRLEQEDRPDVQKFVRLSETLKEKIRNRNLLDILLTIAECKMWTYYLSHYISRTMVVSYTYGEEGIKHFWLEGKEKRMQLYLSAQDCVSIGQLYKCDQNGVTEMERQIRQGLKYYLMVELWRRKGSIAALHLSGNKFAKLFGFAVGMNGDLRQSGRIKNIPANDTFQLLEHCNNQKLDNAFKEMRTAFAKAFISNQLDWQSFDRKRFVHLIAVIILSLFFFLKKKKKTKGIFTELYLKNDTNHLETITKFTRNTSRYINDHLRDICSHSF
;
A
#
# COMPACT_ATOMS: atom_id res chain seq x y z
N LEU A 1 -28.52 51.99 16.83
CA LEU A 1 -28.24 53.24 16.08
C LEU A 1 -29.19 53.43 14.90
N ASP A 2 -29.26 52.50 13.95
CA ASP A 2 -30.14 52.64 12.78
C ASP A 2 -31.62 52.83 13.13
N VAL A 3 -32.10 52.20 14.22
CA VAL A 3 -33.45 52.44 14.76
C VAL A 3 -33.65 53.89 15.20
N LEU A 4 -32.64 54.49 15.84
CA LEU A 4 -32.73 55.87 16.30
C LEU A 4 -32.71 56.86 15.14
N GLU A 5 -31.87 56.62 14.12
CA GLU A 5 -31.76 57.49 12.95
C GLU A 5 -33.00 57.42 12.05
N ARG A 6 -33.57 56.22 11.86
CA ARG A 6 -34.73 56.02 10.97
C ARG A 6 -36.05 56.25 11.68
N GLU A 7 -36.19 55.68 12.87
CA GLU A 7 -37.46 55.58 13.56
C GLU A 7 -37.56 56.48 14.79
N GLY A 8 -36.45 56.96 15.35
CA GLY A 8 -36.42 57.79 16.54
C GLY A 8 -36.99 59.21 16.35
N ALA A 9 -37.03 59.95 17.46
CA ALA A 9 -37.49 61.32 17.47
C ALA A 9 -36.65 62.23 16.57
N ASN A 10 -37.32 63.12 15.85
CA ASN A 10 -36.71 64.09 14.95
C ASN A 10 -37.50 65.41 15.00
N LYS A 11 -37.07 66.42 14.23
CA LYS A 11 -37.73 67.74 14.21
C LYS A 11 -39.21 67.72 13.79
N LYS A 12 -39.69 66.65 13.12
CA LYS A 12 -41.11 66.49 12.75
C LYS A 12 -41.91 65.76 13.83
N ASN A 13 -41.26 64.87 14.57
CA ASN A 13 -41.87 64.14 15.68
C ASN A 13 -40.89 64.09 16.85
N SER A 14 -41.04 65.03 17.79
CA SER A 14 -40.11 65.23 18.90
C SER A 14 -40.19 64.14 19.98
N HIS A 15 -41.27 63.33 20.00
CA HIS A 15 -41.45 62.27 21.01
C HIS A 15 -41.89 60.96 20.34
N VAL A 16 -41.04 59.93 20.42
CA VAL A 16 -41.30 58.63 19.78
C VAL A 16 -41.28 57.49 20.80
N LEU A 17 -42.26 56.60 20.69
CA LEU A 17 -42.26 55.30 21.35
C LEU A 17 -41.92 54.20 20.34
N SER A 18 -40.91 53.39 20.65
CA SER A 18 -40.47 52.30 19.80
C SER A 18 -40.40 51.00 20.59
N LYS A 19 -40.91 49.92 20.00
CA LYS A 19 -40.82 48.57 20.53
C LYS A 19 -39.84 47.81 19.65
N VAL A 20 -38.70 47.43 20.22
CA VAL A 20 -37.62 46.75 19.52
C VAL A 20 -37.58 45.31 19.99
N ILE A 21 -37.76 44.36 19.08
CA ILE A 21 -37.61 42.93 19.37
C ILE A 21 -36.24 42.48 18.84
N THR A 22 -35.50 41.73 19.64
CA THR A 22 -34.19 41.21 19.25
C THR A 22 -33.97 39.77 19.74
N HIS A 23 -33.19 39.01 18.98
CA HIS A 23 -32.68 37.71 19.42
C HIS A 23 -31.27 37.80 19.98
N ASP A 24 -30.64 38.97 19.95
CA ASP A 24 -29.26 39.18 20.39
C ASP A 24 -29.11 39.02 21.90
N PHE A 25 -27.86 38.98 22.36
CA PHE A 25 -27.56 38.94 23.79
C PHE A 25 -27.81 40.29 24.47
N GLN A 26 -28.00 40.24 25.79
CA GLN A 26 -28.09 41.45 26.61
C GLN A 26 -26.80 42.26 26.52
N LEU A 27 -26.94 43.57 26.37
CA LEU A 27 -25.80 44.48 26.38
C LEU A 27 -25.29 44.62 27.82
N ILE A 28 -24.00 44.39 28.03
CA ILE A 28 -23.37 44.44 29.35
C ILE A 28 -22.31 45.54 29.33
N GLY A 29 -22.55 46.62 30.09
CA GLY A 29 -21.62 47.73 30.24
C GLY A 29 -21.93 48.97 29.41
N GLY A 30 -21.08 50.00 29.54
CA GLY A 30 -21.19 51.25 28.80
C GLY A 30 -20.42 51.19 27.48
N TYR A 31 -20.96 51.81 26.44
CA TYR A 31 -20.37 51.83 25.10
C TYR A 31 -20.37 53.25 24.53
N VAL A 32 -19.36 53.59 23.73
CA VAL A 32 -19.29 54.86 23.00
C VAL A 32 -19.19 54.54 21.52
N LEU A 33 -20.17 55.01 20.76
CA LEU A 33 -20.29 54.75 19.33
C LEU A 33 -20.27 56.09 18.58
N THR A 34 -19.47 56.18 17.53
CA THR A 34 -19.41 57.37 16.67
C THR A 34 -19.85 57.01 15.25
N LYS A 35 -20.78 57.78 14.69
CA LYS A 35 -21.27 57.60 13.31
C LYS A 35 -21.59 58.97 12.73
N ASN A 36 -21.08 59.30 11.54
CA ASN A 36 -21.35 60.57 10.84
C ASN A 36 -21.13 61.84 11.70
N ASN A 37 -20.03 61.93 12.46
CA ASN A 37 -19.73 63.03 13.40
C ASN A 37 -20.71 63.19 14.59
N HIS A 38 -21.55 62.18 14.83
CA HIS A 38 -22.45 62.11 15.98
C HIS A 38 -21.96 61.06 16.97
N THR A 39 -21.96 61.38 18.26
CA THR A 39 -21.49 60.49 19.33
C THR A 39 -22.68 59.98 20.14
N TYR A 40 -22.82 58.67 20.21
CA TYR A 40 -23.83 57.97 21.00
C TYR A 40 -23.15 57.33 22.21
N VAL A 41 -23.58 57.69 23.41
CA VAL A 41 -23.04 57.18 24.67
C VAL A 41 -24.09 56.30 25.32
N ILE A 42 -23.82 55.00 25.42
CA ILE A 42 -24.65 54.03 26.10
C ILE A 42 -24.28 54.04 27.59
N THR A 43 -25.25 54.41 28.43
CA THR A 43 -25.13 54.46 29.88
C THR A 43 -26.07 53.45 30.51
N GLN A 44 -25.68 52.89 31.65
CA GLN A 44 -26.52 52.02 32.47
C GLN A 44 -26.66 52.70 33.84
N ASP A 45 -27.86 52.68 34.40
CA ASP A 45 -28.11 53.24 35.73
C ASP A 45 -27.61 52.30 36.82
N ASP A 46 -27.19 52.88 37.95
CA ASP A 46 -26.91 52.12 39.16
C ASP A 46 -28.22 51.52 39.71
N LEU A 47 -28.12 50.32 40.32
CA LEU A 47 -29.25 49.52 40.81
C LEU A 47 -30.16 50.24 41.84
N SER A 48 -29.77 51.40 42.38
CA SER A 48 -30.44 52.10 43.48
C SER A 48 -31.19 53.39 43.11
N GLN A 49 -31.23 53.79 41.83
CA GLN A 49 -31.90 55.03 41.42
C GLN A 49 -33.35 54.80 40.98
N ASN A 50 -34.30 55.37 41.74
CA ASN A 50 -35.75 55.30 41.46
C ASN A 50 -36.28 56.50 40.65
N SER A 51 -35.48 57.55 40.45
CA SER A 51 -35.84 58.76 39.68
C SER A 51 -34.89 58.93 38.50
N TYR A 52 -35.41 59.40 37.37
CA TYR A 52 -34.57 59.66 36.19
C TYR A 52 -33.75 60.95 36.40
N VAL A 53 -32.42 60.82 36.44
CA VAL A 53 -31.49 61.96 36.51
C VAL A 53 -30.57 61.95 35.29
N PRO A 54 -30.75 62.84 34.30
CA PRO A 54 -29.93 62.88 33.09
C PRO A 54 -28.45 63.12 33.42
N LYS A 55 -27.53 62.49 32.68
CA LYS A 55 -26.10 62.75 32.88
C LYS A 55 -25.75 64.11 32.30
N SER A 56 -24.89 64.86 32.98
CA SER A 56 -24.44 66.15 32.46
C SER A 56 -23.58 65.96 31.21
N ALA A 57 -23.52 66.99 30.34
CA ALA A 57 -22.65 66.96 29.16
C ALA A 57 -21.17 66.72 29.52
N GLN A 58 -20.74 67.19 30.70
CA GLN A 58 -19.40 66.94 31.23
C GLN A 58 -19.20 65.47 31.60
N GLU A 59 -20.14 64.84 32.31
CA GLU A 59 -20.05 63.41 32.65
C GLU A 59 -20.01 62.51 31.41
N LEU A 60 -20.80 62.83 30.37
CA LEU A 60 -20.77 62.10 29.11
C LEU A 60 -19.44 62.29 28.37
N THR A 61 -18.87 63.49 28.42
CA THR A 61 -17.54 63.77 27.87
C THR A 61 -16.46 63.01 28.62
N ASP A 62 -16.54 62.92 29.95
CA ASP A 62 -15.60 62.16 30.78
C ASP A 62 -15.68 60.65 30.50
N ILE A 63 -16.88 60.12 30.26
CA ILE A 63 -17.09 58.71 29.84
C ILE A 63 -16.46 58.47 28.46
N CYS A 64 -16.65 59.39 27.51
CA CYS A 64 -16.01 59.35 26.20
C CYS A 64 -14.48 59.35 26.31
N GLN A 65 -13.91 60.22 27.15
CA GLN A 65 -12.46 60.31 27.36
C GLN A 65 -11.87 59.07 28.05
N LYS A 66 -12.55 58.51 29.04
CA LYS A 66 -12.13 57.26 29.71
C LYS A 66 -12.14 56.07 28.76
N SER A 67 -13.10 56.03 27.83
CA SER A 67 -13.25 54.95 26.85
C SER A 67 -12.29 55.07 25.65
N ALA A 68 -11.72 56.26 25.41
CA ALA A 68 -10.87 56.57 24.24
C ALA A 68 -9.36 56.28 24.41
N LYS A 69 -8.93 55.51 25.41
CA LYS A 69 -7.50 55.25 25.73
C LYS A 69 -6.66 54.53 24.64
N GLY A 70 -7.16 54.35 23.43
CA GLY A 70 -6.44 53.72 22.31
C GLY A 70 -6.39 54.50 20.99
N ASN A 71 -7.26 55.49 20.74
CA ASN A 71 -7.32 56.19 19.45
C ASN A 71 -7.28 57.72 19.62
N LYS A 72 -6.14 58.31 19.31
CA LYS A 72 -5.94 59.77 19.22
C LYS A 72 -6.68 60.33 18.00
N ARG A 73 -7.99 60.54 18.09
CA ARG A 73 -8.72 61.52 17.27
C ARG A 73 -9.78 62.20 18.12
N THR A 74 -9.39 63.30 18.77
CA THR A 74 -10.32 64.30 19.29
C THR A 74 -10.93 65.02 18.10
N HIS A 75 -12.09 64.56 17.62
CA HIS A 75 -12.96 65.38 16.81
C HIS A 75 -13.90 66.14 17.75
N GLU A 76 -13.92 67.47 17.64
CA GLU A 76 -14.96 68.34 18.19
C GLU A 76 -16.32 67.83 17.67
N THR A 77 -17.04 67.08 18.49
CA THR A 77 -18.35 66.53 18.14
C THR A 77 -19.43 67.44 18.71
N ASN A 78 -20.10 68.20 17.84
CA ASN A 78 -21.13 69.17 18.23
C ASN A 78 -22.48 68.53 18.64
N GLN A 79 -22.65 67.22 18.49
CA GLN A 79 -23.89 66.51 18.84
C GLN A 79 -23.61 65.18 19.56
N MET A 80 -24.15 65.06 20.77
CA MET A 80 -24.09 63.86 21.61
C MET A 80 -25.51 63.36 21.93
N THR A 81 -25.69 62.05 21.99
CA THR A 81 -26.95 61.39 22.38
C THR A 81 -26.66 60.40 23.49
N GLU A 82 -27.36 60.55 24.62
CA GLU A 82 -27.34 59.58 25.70
C GLU A 82 -28.38 58.48 25.40
N LEU A 83 -27.92 57.23 25.37
CA LEU A 83 -28.77 56.04 25.35
C LEU A 83 -28.71 55.41 26.74
N ARG A 84 -29.75 55.63 27.53
CA ARG A 84 -29.81 55.09 28.88
C ARG A 84 -30.51 53.76 28.92
N PHE A 85 -29.83 52.73 29.40
CA PHE A 85 -30.39 51.40 29.60
C PHE A 85 -30.82 51.22 31.05
N LYS A 86 -32.06 50.78 31.22
CA LYS A 86 -32.63 50.36 32.49
C LYS A 86 -33.33 49.02 32.33
N ASP A 87 -33.05 48.07 33.22
CA ASP A 87 -33.72 46.78 33.21
C ASP A 87 -35.11 46.95 33.84
N LEU A 88 -36.14 46.36 33.24
CA LEU A 88 -37.48 46.43 33.80
C LEU A 88 -37.55 45.78 35.20
N ARG A 89 -36.69 44.78 35.47
CA ARG A 89 -36.58 44.10 36.77
C ARG A 89 -36.09 45.01 37.89
N ASP A 90 -35.45 46.14 37.56
CA ASP A 90 -34.99 47.11 38.55
C ASP A 90 -36.18 47.85 39.20
N PHE A 91 -37.37 47.80 38.61
CA PHE A 91 -38.56 48.45 39.14
C PHE A 91 -39.39 47.48 39.98
N VAL A 92 -39.38 47.67 41.30
CA VAL A 92 -40.14 46.84 42.25
C VAL A 92 -41.61 47.24 42.28
N GLN A 93 -41.93 48.54 42.14
CA GLN A 93 -43.30 49.06 42.18
C GLN A 93 -43.70 49.76 40.86
N GLU A 94 -44.98 49.68 40.51
CA GLU A 94 -45.56 50.40 39.37
C GLU A 94 -45.31 51.92 39.45
N THR A 95 -45.38 52.47 40.66
CA THR A 95 -45.15 53.90 40.91
C THR A 95 -43.73 54.31 40.58
N ASP A 96 -42.74 53.44 40.80
CA ASP A 96 -41.34 53.73 40.54
C ASP A 96 -41.10 53.83 39.03
N LEU A 97 -41.59 52.84 38.27
CA LEU A 97 -41.53 52.83 36.81
C LEU A 97 -42.27 54.04 36.21
N PHE A 98 -43.50 54.30 36.67
CA PHE A 98 -44.31 55.40 36.13
C PHE A 98 -43.66 56.76 36.42
N THR A 99 -43.14 56.96 37.63
CA THR A 99 -42.43 58.20 38.00
C THR A 99 -41.17 58.37 37.18
N TYR A 100 -40.37 57.31 37.05
CA TYR A 100 -39.14 57.32 36.27
C TYR A 100 -39.38 57.66 34.79
N VAL A 101 -40.39 57.07 34.16
CA VAL A 101 -40.77 57.36 32.76
C VAL A 101 -41.34 58.78 32.61
N MET A 102 -42.13 59.25 33.58
CA MET A 102 -42.64 60.62 33.59
C MET A 102 -41.51 61.64 33.73
N ASP A 103 -40.52 61.39 34.60
CA ASP A 103 -39.36 62.24 34.80
C ASP A 103 -38.52 62.33 33.52
N PHE A 104 -38.33 61.21 32.80
CA PHE A 104 -37.66 61.20 31.49
C PHE A 104 -38.33 62.12 30.46
N PHE A 105 -39.67 62.08 30.38
CA PHE A 105 -40.42 62.91 29.43
C PHE A 105 -40.47 64.39 29.85
N ARG A 106 -40.46 64.68 31.16
CA ARG A 106 -40.47 66.05 31.70
C ARG A 106 -39.10 66.71 31.74
N ASP A 107 -38.04 65.94 31.62
CA ASP A 107 -36.68 66.45 31.66
C ASP A 107 -36.37 67.36 30.45
N HIS A 108 -36.04 68.61 30.75
CA HIS A 108 -35.61 69.65 29.82
C HIS A 108 -34.21 70.20 30.13
N SER A 109 -33.46 69.55 31.02
CA SER A 109 -32.15 70.04 31.49
C SER A 109 -31.08 70.07 30.39
N THR A 110 -31.26 69.32 29.29
CA THR A 110 -30.31 69.19 28.17
C THR A 110 -30.99 69.46 26.80
N PRO A 111 -31.40 70.70 26.49
CA PRO A 111 -32.27 71.01 25.35
C PRO A 111 -31.67 70.73 23.96
N ASN A 112 -30.35 70.58 23.85
CA ASN A 112 -29.65 70.27 22.59
C ASN A 112 -29.28 68.79 22.44
N MET A 113 -29.67 67.93 23.38
CA MET A 113 -29.36 66.49 23.36
C MET A 113 -30.62 65.69 23.06
N HIS A 114 -30.48 64.69 22.19
CA HIS A 114 -31.51 63.67 22.01
C HIS A 114 -31.45 62.72 23.21
N GLY A 115 -32.49 62.71 24.03
CA GLY A 115 -32.61 61.79 25.16
C GLY A 115 -33.24 60.48 24.71
N VAL A 116 -32.55 59.36 24.94
CA VAL A 116 -33.05 58.02 24.63
C VAL A 116 -33.09 57.17 25.90
N LEU A 117 -34.29 56.71 26.26
CA LEU A 117 -34.48 55.74 27.35
C LEU A 117 -34.77 54.36 26.76
N VAL A 118 -34.03 53.35 27.19
CA VAL A 118 -34.21 51.94 26.80
C VAL A 118 -34.62 51.14 28.02
N LEU A 119 -35.85 50.62 28.01
CA LEU A 119 -36.36 49.67 28.98
C LEU A 119 -36.13 48.25 28.47
N ALA A 120 -35.16 47.56 29.03
CA ALA A 120 -34.80 46.19 28.67
C ALA A 120 -35.76 45.19 29.33
N CYS A 121 -36.34 44.29 28.52
CA CYS A 121 -37.27 43.25 28.93
C CYS A 121 -36.70 41.88 28.54
N ASP A 122 -36.58 40.97 29.50
CA ASP A 122 -36.20 39.57 29.27
C ASP A 122 -37.16 38.86 28.30
N PRO A 123 -36.77 37.69 27.73
CA PRO A 123 -37.71 36.85 27.01
C PRO A 123 -38.87 36.42 27.88
N VAL A 124 -40.06 36.43 27.28
CA VAL A 124 -41.30 36.07 27.95
C VAL A 124 -41.27 34.58 28.31
N MET A 125 -41.11 34.28 29.59
CA MET A 125 -41.08 32.89 30.11
C MET A 125 -42.42 32.45 30.70
N SER A 126 -43.37 33.36 30.91
CA SER A 126 -44.69 33.04 31.48
C SER A 126 -45.75 34.08 31.09
N GLU A 127 -47.03 33.68 31.18
CA GLU A 127 -48.17 34.59 30.94
C GLU A 127 -48.17 35.77 31.93
N SER A 128 -47.77 35.54 33.19
CA SER A 128 -47.63 36.61 34.19
C SER A 128 -46.59 37.66 33.78
N MET A 129 -45.46 37.22 33.22
CA MET A 129 -44.41 38.13 32.74
C MET A 129 -44.89 38.91 31.51
N LEU A 130 -45.63 38.26 30.62
CA LEU A 130 -46.27 38.95 29.50
C LEU A 130 -47.24 40.03 29.98
N MET A 131 -48.12 39.71 30.92
CA MET A 131 -49.06 40.67 31.50
C MET A 131 -48.34 41.84 32.16
N HIS A 132 -47.21 41.58 32.83
CA HIS A 132 -46.36 42.62 33.38
C HIS A 132 -45.80 43.54 32.28
N TYR A 133 -45.34 43.01 31.15
CA TYR A 133 -44.84 43.82 30.05
C TYR A 133 -45.93 44.62 29.34
N LEU A 134 -47.15 44.08 29.22
CA LEU A 134 -48.31 44.80 28.70
C LEU A 134 -48.74 45.93 29.64
N HIS A 135 -48.67 45.70 30.95
CA HIS A 135 -48.93 46.73 31.96
C HIS A 135 -47.87 47.85 31.91
N THR A 136 -46.59 47.50 31.81
CA THR A 136 -45.50 48.45 31.56
C THR A 136 -45.75 49.27 30.31
N GLN A 137 -46.18 48.62 29.21
CA GLN A 137 -46.54 49.33 27.97
C GLN A 137 -47.66 50.34 28.21
N TYR A 138 -48.73 49.95 28.91
CA TYR A 138 -49.83 50.84 29.27
C TYR A 138 -49.37 52.04 30.11
N LEU A 139 -48.48 51.81 31.09
CA LEU A 139 -47.94 52.89 31.94
C LEU A 139 -47.11 53.88 31.13
N VAL A 140 -46.31 53.40 30.19
CA VAL A 140 -45.56 54.25 29.26
C VAL A 140 -46.50 55.05 28.36
N GLU A 141 -47.55 54.42 27.80
CA GLU A 141 -48.56 55.11 26.98
C GLU A 141 -49.31 56.18 27.77
N LYS A 142 -49.64 55.90 29.03
CA LYS A 142 -50.26 56.85 29.96
C LYS A 142 -49.33 58.04 30.23
N ALA A 143 -48.05 57.77 30.49
CA ALA A 143 -47.04 58.82 30.70
C ALA A 143 -46.84 59.69 29.45
N TYR A 144 -46.73 59.05 28.29
CA TYR A 144 -46.60 59.73 27.00
C TYR A 144 -47.81 60.61 26.67
N THR A 145 -49.03 60.11 26.88
CA THR A 145 -50.26 60.87 26.63
C THR A 145 -50.40 62.07 27.57
N ASN A 146 -49.99 61.91 28.83
CA ASN A 146 -49.95 63.02 29.79
C ASN A 146 -48.99 64.12 29.33
N GLN A 147 -47.81 63.75 28.82
CA GLN A 147 -46.86 64.72 28.27
C GLN A 147 -47.38 65.40 27.00
N LEU A 148 -48.01 64.66 26.08
CA LEU A 148 -48.61 65.25 24.89
C LEU A 148 -49.71 66.27 25.22
N LYS A 149 -50.48 66.06 26.29
CA LYS A 149 -51.47 67.03 26.77
C LYS A 149 -50.78 68.26 27.37
N ALA A 150 -49.77 68.07 28.22
CA ALA A 150 -49.01 69.17 28.82
C ALA A 150 -48.28 70.05 27.77
N ASN A 151 -47.74 69.46 26.70
CA ASN A 151 -47.07 70.18 25.61
C ASN A 151 -48.05 70.97 24.71
N LYS A 152 -49.34 70.60 24.65
CA LYS A 152 -50.35 71.41 23.94
C LYS A 152 -50.69 72.70 24.71
N GLU A 153 -50.51 72.68 26.02
CA GLU A 153 -50.82 73.80 26.92
C GLU A 153 -49.60 74.73 27.11
N ASN A 154 -48.38 74.20 27.02
CA ASN A 154 -47.14 74.96 27.18
C ASN A 154 -46.27 74.89 25.90
N LYS A 155 -46.00 76.03 25.26
CA LYS A 155 -45.01 76.14 24.16
C LYS A 155 -43.59 76.12 24.72
N THR A 156 -43.12 74.96 25.16
CA THR A 156 -41.74 74.75 25.62
C THR A 156 -40.83 74.25 24.48
N VAL A 157 -39.52 74.41 24.69
CA VAL A 157 -38.43 74.04 23.77
C VAL A 157 -38.59 72.59 23.29
N GLU A 158 -38.49 72.36 21.98
CA GLU A 158 -38.58 71.02 21.38
C GLU A 158 -37.35 70.16 21.73
N VAL A 159 -37.44 69.39 22.81
CA VAL A 159 -36.46 68.37 23.16
C VAL A 159 -36.83 67.05 22.47
N LEU A 160 -35.86 66.40 21.84
CA LEU A 160 -36.07 65.10 21.19
C LEU A 160 -35.99 63.99 22.25
N LYS A 161 -37.07 63.22 22.41
CA LYS A 161 -37.16 62.10 23.36
C LYS A 161 -37.61 60.82 22.64
N THR A 162 -36.80 59.77 22.70
CA THR A 162 -37.19 58.43 22.23
C THR A 162 -37.23 57.47 23.41
N LEU A 163 -38.34 56.77 23.62
CA LEU A 163 -38.41 55.66 24.55
C LEU A 163 -38.48 54.34 23.78
N ILE A 164 -37.58 53.42 24.10
CA ILE A 164 -37.47 52.09 23.51
C ILE A 164 -37.86 51.04 24.56
N MET A 165 -38.88 50.24 24.29
CA MET A 165 -39.04 48.96 24.96
C MET A 165 -38.25 47.91 24.17
N LEU A 166 -37.12 47.47 24.70
CA LEU A 166 -36.25 46.47 24.10
C LEU A 166 -36.60 45.10 24.65
N ILE A 167 -37.16 44.23 23.81
CA ILE A 167 -37.64 42.91 24.18
C ILE A 167 -36.68 41.87 23.60
N TYR A 168 -35.99 41.16 24.48
CA TYR A 168 -35.23 39.98 24.11
C TYR A 168 -36.20 38.84 23.82
N SER A 169 -35.96 38.04 22.78
CA SER A 169 -36.79 36.90 22.41
C SER A 169 -35.94 35.68 22.09
N ASN A 170 -36.38 34.51 22.51
CA ASN A 170 -35.77 33.24 22.14
C ASN A 170 -36.22 32.82 20.72
N ARG A 171 -35.33 32.18 19.94
CA ARG A 171 -35.62 31.66 18.58
C ARG A 171 -36.31 30.29 18.60
N VAL A 172 -36.02 29.46 19.59
CA VAL A 172 -36.52 28.08 19.69
C VAL A 172 -37.63 28.03 20.74
N GLN A 173 -38.86 27.74 20.30
CA GLN A 173 -39.91 27.26 21.21
C GLN A 173 -39.47 25.87 21.67
N THR A 174 -39.18 25.70 22.96
CA THR A 174 -38.89 24.36 23.47
C THR A 174 -40.14 23.50 23.27
N GLN A 175 -40.11 22.59 22.30
CA GLN A 175 -41.12 21.51 22.20
C GLN A 175 -40.85 20.52 23.34
N SER A 176 -41.08 20.94 24.58
CA SER A 176 -41.36 19.99 25.64
C SER A 176 -42.70 19.33 25.30
N LYS A 177 -42.76 18.00 25.35
CA LYS A 177 -43.93 17.22 24.92
C LYS A 177 -45.19 17.43 25.76
N GLU A 178 -45.15 18.30 26.77
CA GLU A 178 -46.27 18.55 27.68
C GLU A 178 -46.24 20.01 28.19
N SER A 179 -46.48 21.01 27.33
CA SER A 179 -46.95 22.32 27.80
C SER A 179 -47.49 23.18 26.65
N LEU A 180 -48.57 23.90 26.94
CA LEU A 180 -49.18 24.95 26.14
C LEU A 180 -48.12 25.84 25.46
N THR A 181 -48.42 26.29 24.23
CA THR A 181 -47.67 27.32 23.49
C THR A 181 -47.18 28.42 24.44
N GLU A 182 -45.86 28.53 24.63
CA GLU A 182 -45.28 29.63 25.40
C GLU A 182 -45.78 30.97 24.83
N PRO A 183 -46.19 31.93 25.68
CA PRO A 183 -46.77 33.18 25.23
C PRO A 183 -45.72 34.02 24.48
N LEU A 184 -45.82 34.06 23.16
CA LEU A 184 -45.12 35.05 22.34
C LEU A 184 -45.62 36.44 22.69
N TYR A 185 -44.72 37.43 22.78
CA TYR A 185 -45.12 38.81 22.97
C TYR A 185 -46.04 39.21 21.79
N PRO A 186 -47.30 39.57 22.03
CA PRO A 186 -48.23 39.92 20.97
C PRO A 186 -47.74 41.18 20.24
N LEU A 187 -47.76 41.14 18.92
CA LEU A 187 -47.66 42.34 18.09
C LEU A 187 -48.97 43.12 18.22
N ILE A 188 -49.15 43.81 19.36
CA ILE A 188 -50.26 44.75 19.54
C ILE A 188 -49.93 45.98 18.72
N PHE A 189 -50.57 46.12 17.57
CA PHE A 189 -50.45 47.30 16.71
C PHE A 189 -51.20 48.47 17.35
N SER A 190 -50.50 49.24 18.18
CA SER A 190 -50.93 50.57 18.60
C SER A 190 -50.36 51.59 17.62
N SER A 191 -51.14 52.57 17.17
CA SER A 191 -50.61 53.66 16.33
C SER A 191 -49.58 54.53 17.05
N MET A 192 -49.43 54.38 18.38
CA MET A 192 -48.45 55.10 19.19
C MET A 192 -47.05 54.48 19.12
N TRP A 193 -46.95 53.16 18.91
CA TRP A 193 -45.68 52.43 18.96
C TRP A 193 -45.19 52.10 17.56
N LYS A 194 -43.92 52.40 17.31
CA LYS A 194 -43.20 51.87 16.17
C LYS A 194 -42.65 50.49 16.50
N HIS A 195 -42.99 49.49 15.70
CA HIS A 195 -42.53 48.12 15.91
C HIS A 195 -41.34 47.84 14.99
N VAL A 196 -40.20 47.50 15.58
CA VAL A 196 -38.96 47.22 14.84
C VAL A 196 -38.35 45.91 15.31
N PHE A 197 -37.94 45.07 14.38
CA PHE A 197 -37.09 43.92 14.68
C PHE A 197 -35.64 44.27 14.38
N VAL A 198 -34.74 43.95 15.30
CA VAL A 198 -33.30 44.18 15.18
C VAL A 198 -32.57 42.88 15.51
N ASP A 199 -31.86 42.33 14.54
CA ASP A 199 -31.15 41.06 14.71
C ASP A 199 -29.89 41.22 15.58
N ALA A 200 -29.13 42.32 15.42
CA ALA A 200 -27.93 42.63 16.20
C ALA A 200 -27.98 44.06 16.75
N LEU A 201 -27.72 44.25 18.05
CA LEU A 201 -27.88 45.56 18.70
C LEU A 201 -26.70 46.52 18.45
N LEU A 202 -25.50 45.97 18.21
CA LEU A 202 -24.28 46.74 17.96
C LEU A 202 -23.88 46.74 16.47
N PRO A 203 -23.26 47.83 15.97
CA PRO A 203 -22.67 47.87 14.63
C PRO A 203 -21.60 46.80 14.41
N ALA A 204 -21.44 46.31 13.17
CA ALA A 204 -20.50 45.22 12.84
C ALA A 204 -19.05 45.59 13.16
N ASP A 205 -18.66 46.80 12.75
CA ASP A 205 -17.30 47.32 12.89
C ASP A 205 -16.87 47.44 14.36
N TYR A 206 -17.83 47.61 15.28
CA TYR A 206 -17.55 47.73 16.71
C TYR A 206 -17.12 46.39 17.32
N LEU A 207 -17.70 45.28 16.86
CA LEU A 207 -17.40 43.93 17.33
C LEU A 207 -16.42 43.18 16.40
N ASN A 208 -15.93 43.81 15.33
CA ASN A 208 -15.16 43.18 14.24
C ASN A 208 -15.92 42.02 13.57
N GLU A 209 -17.23 42.16 13.45
CA GLU A 209 -18.10 41.19 12.77
C GLU A 209 -18.30 41.59 11.30
N VAL A 210 -18.60 40.60 10.45
CA VAL A 210 -18.80 40.83 9.00
C VAL A 210 -20.24 41.28 8.74
N GLN A 211 -20.42 42.43 8.08
CA GLN A 211 -21.75 42.91 7.73
C GLN A 211 -22.39 42.00 6.66
N ILE A 212 -23.58 41.45 6.98
CA ILE A 212 -24.29 40.47 6.12
C ILE A 212 -25.72 40.90 5.69
N ASN A 213 -26.15 42.11 6.03
CA ASN A 213 -27.55 42.54 5.88
C ASN A 213 -28.01 42.73 4.42
N ASP A 214 -27.09 42.90 3.48
CA ASP A 214 -27.32 43.13 2.05
C ASP A 214 -26.93 41.91 1.17
N ILE A 215 -26.53 40.80 1.80
CA ILE A 215 -26.05 39.62 1.08
C ILE A 215 -27.22 38.75 0.64
N ASN A 216 -27.37 38.57 -0.67
CA ASN A 216 -28.28 37.59 -1.24
C ASN A 216 -27.55 36.25 -1.47
N ILE A 217 -27.90 35.23 -0.68
CA ILE A 217 -27.29 33.90 -0.78
C ILE A 217 -27.55 33.18 -2.11
N PHE A 218 -28.51 33.67 -2.91
CA PHE A 218 -28.86 33.11 -4.22
C PHE A 218 -28.17 33.84 -5.39
N ASP A 219 -27.52 34.99 -5.16
CA ASP A 219 -26.77 35.72 -6.16
C ASP A 219 -25.26 35.51 -5.99
N LYS A 220 -24.60 35.05 -7.06
CA LYS A 220 -23.15 34.75 -7.07
C LYS A 220 -22.30 36.02 -6.90
N ASN A 221 -22.77 37.18 -7.37
CA ASN A 221 -21.98 38.42 -7.30
C ASN A 221 -21.92 38.99 -5.88
N THR A 222 -23.01 38.85 -5.10
CA THR A 222 -23.05 39.24 -3.69
C THR A 222 -22.27 38.29 -2.77
N LEU A 223 -21.96 37.07 -3.23
CA LEU A 223 -21.13 36.13 -2.48
C LEU A 223 -19.64 36.47 -2.55
N THR A 224 -19.14 37.07 -3.62
CA THR A 224 -17.75 37.57 -3.70
C THR A 224 -17.51 38.72 -2.72
N GLN A 225 -18.51 39.57 -2.51
CA GLN A 225 -18.46 40.71 -1.59
C GLN A 225 -18.26 40.27 -0.13
N ILE A 226 -18.68 39.06 0.27
CA ILE A 226 -18.44 38.57 1.64
C ILE A 226 -16.96 38.26 1.86
N CYS A 227 -16.27 37.72 0.86
CA CYS A 227 -14.85 37.40 0.93
C CYS A 227 -14.00 38.67 1.06
N GLU A 228 -14.39 39.75 0.35
CA GLU A 228 -13.76 41.08 0.46
C GLU A 228 -13.97 41.71 1.85
N ARG A 229 -15.15 41.52 2.46
CA ARG A 229 -15.46 42.05 3.80
C ARG A 229 -14.82 41.26 4.95
N ILE A 230 -14.45 40.00 4.71
CA ILE A 230 -13.73 39.18 5.69
C ILE A 230 -12.24 39.55 5.73
N GLU A 231 -11.68 39.97 4.60
CA GLU A 231 -10.25 40.24 4.42
C GLU A 231 -9.61 41.14 5.49
N PRO A 232 -10.24 42.25 5.95
CA PRO A 232 -9.70 43.14 6.98
C PRO A 232 -9.65 42.49 8.37
N ASN A 233 -10.50 41.50 8.64
CA ASN A 233 -10.60 40.82 9.93
C ASN A 233 -9.73 39.55 10.02
N ASN A 234 -9.14 39.11 8.91
CA ASN A 234 -8.39 37.85 8.83
C ASN A 234 -7.26 37.73 9.86
N THR A 235 -6.47 38.79 10.07
CA THR A 235 -5.34 38.75 11.02
C THR A 235 -5.81 38.49 12.44
N LYS A 236 -6.83 39.23 12.89
CA LYS A 236 -7.40 39.09 14.23
C LYS A 236 -8.12 37.73 14.40
N LEU A 237 -8.77 37.25 13.35
CA LEU A 237 -9.39 35.91 13.36
C LEU A 237 -8.35 34.79 13.44
N LEU A 238 -7.20 34.93 12.77
CA LEU A 238 -6.09 33.99 12.85
C LEU A 238 -5.47 33.96 14.25
N GLU A 239 -5.15 35.13 14.81
CA GLU A 239 -4.61 35.26 16.17
C GLU A 239 -5.54 34.62 17.21
N ASN A 240 -6.84 34.95 17.16
CA ASN A 240 -7.84 34.39 18.08
C ASN A 240 -8.05 32.88 17.90
N SER A 241 -7.82 32.34 16.70
CA SER A 241 -8.04 30.93 16.41
C SER A 241 -6.81 30.06 16.65
N PHE A 242 -5.61 30.65 16.80
CA PHE A 242 -4.36 29.93 16.92
C PHE A 242 -4.32 28.99 18.13
N GLU A 243 -4.62 29.50 19.33
CA GLU A 243 -4.61 28.68 20.56
C GLU A 243 -5.71 27.60 20.52
N LEU A 244 -6.87 27.91 19.94
CA LEU A 244 -7.97 26.95 19.77
C LEU A 244 -7.60 25.84 18.77
N ALA A 245 -6.85 26.17 17.72
CA ALA A 245 -6.37 25.21 16.74
C ALA A 245 -5.33 24.26 17.34
N LEU A 246 -4.40 24.77 18.16
CA LEU A 246 -3.41 23.95 18.86
C LEU A 246 -4.06 22.90 19.77
N ASN A 247 -5.15 23.24 20.47
CA ASN A 247 -5.91 22.30 21.30
C ASN A 247 -6.51 21.12 20.51
N SER A 248 -6.55 21.22 19.18
CA SER A 248 -7.05 20.15 18.30
C SER A 248 -5.95 19.20 17.83
N ILE A 249 -4.69 19.42 18.25
CA ILE A 249 -3.52 18.62 17.86
C ILE A 249 -3.06 17.78 19.06
N SER A 250 -2.93 16.47 18.87
CA SER A 250 -2.39 15.54 19.85
C SER A 250 -0.90 15.31 19.59
N ILE A 251 -0.08 15.62 20.58
CA ILE A 251 1.38 15.50 20.51
C ILE A 251 1.78 14.16 21.13
N SER A 252 2.65 13.42 20.45
CA SER A 252 3.21 12.17 20.97
C SER A 252 4.15 12.46 22.17
N ALA A 253 4.20 11.55 23.16
CA ALA A 253 5.04 11.74 24.35
C ALA A 253 6.55 11.92 24.03
N ARG A 254 7.01 11.49 22.85
CA ARG A 254 8.41 11.61 22.40
C ARG A 254 8.80 13.03 21.96
N ASN A 255 7.83 13.95 21.78
CA ASN A 255 8.06 15.25 21.16
C ASN A 255 7.77 16.46 22.06
N GLN A 256 7.44 16.25 23.33
CA GLN A 256 6.97 17.33 24.20
C GLN A 256 8.01 18.45 24.39
N ASP A 257 9.30 18.12 24.51
CA ASP A 257 10.36 19.10 24.81
C ASP A 257 10.67 20.03 23.63
N GLY A 258 10.59 19.55 22.39
CA GLY A 258 10.82 20.36 21.18
C GLY A 258 9.58 21.15 20.75
N PHE A 259 8.40 20.57 20.94
CA PHE A 259 7.14 21.14 20.45
C PHE A 259 6.78 22.46 21.15
N TYR A 260 7.04 22.59 22.45
CA TYR A 260 6.73 23.82 23.18
C TYR A 260 7.54 25.02 22.63
N ARG A 261 8.81 24.80 22.29
CA ARG A 261 9.67 25.82 21.69
C ARG A 261 9.15 26.25 20.30
N ASP A 262 8.73 25.29 19.49
CA ASP A 262 8.19 25.57 18.15
C ASP A 262 6.85 26.32 18.21
N VAL A 263 5.99 25.97 19.17
CA VAL A 263 4.74 26.72 19.44
C VAL A 263 5.05 28.16 19.84
N GLN A 264 6.03 28.38 20.72
CA GLN A 264 6.44 29.72 21.10
C GLN A 264 6.98 30.50 19.89
N LEU A 265 7.84 29.91 19.07
CA LEU A 265 8.37 30.54 17.86
C LEU A 265 7.25 30.98 16.91
N LEU A 266 6.31 30.08 16.61
CA LEU A 266 5.18 30.38 15.73
C LEU A 266 4.23 31.43 16.33
N LYS A 267 4.03 31.42 17.66
CA LYS A 267 3.26 32.46 18.34
C LYS A 267 3.91 33.83 18.17
N HIS A 268 5.23 33.93 18.31
CA HIS A 268 5.96 35.19 18.07
C HIS A 268 5.87 35.61 16.60
N LEU A 269 6.03 34.70 15.64
CA LEU A 269 5.88 35.01 14.20
C LEU A 269 4.48 35.51 13.81
N LEU A 270 3.44 35.14 14.57
CA LEU A 270 2.07 35.61 14.36
C LEU A 270 1.77 36.94 15.06
N SER A 271 2.34 37.21 16.24
CA SER A 271 2.05 38.41 17.04
C SER A 271 3.05 39.56 16.87
N GLU A 272 4.34 39.24 16.77
CA GLU A 272 5.46 40.18 16.63
C GLU A 272 6.43 39.64 15.56
N PRO A 273 6.14 39.88 14.27
CA PRO A 273 6.79 39.17 13.19
C PRO A 273 8.28 39.53 13.06
N ILE A 274 9.14 38.60 13.48
CA ILE A 274 10.61 38.69 13.40
C ILE A 274 11.09 38.59 11.94
N ASP A 275 10.27 38.00 11.07
CA ASP A 275 10.48 37.75 9.63
C ASP A 275 9.90 38.87 8.73
N GLY A 276 9.53 40.02 9.28
CA GLY A 276 8.86 41.07 8.50
C GLY A 276 7.41 40.73 8.09
N GLY A 277 6.85 39.64 8.61
CA GLY A 277 5.45 39.24 8.45
C GLY A 277 5.19 38.28 7.29
N ASP A 278 6.23 37.69 6.71
CA ASP A 278 6.13 36.82 5.53
C ASP A 278 5.39 35.51 5.82
N PHE A 279 5.62 34.91 6.99
CA PHE A 279 4.90 33.74 7.48
C PHE A 279 3.42 34.06 7.70
N GLN A 280 3.12 35.18 8.37
CA GLN A 280 1.75 35.65 8.59
C GLN A 280 1.03 35.93 7.26
N ARG A 281 1.71 36.55 6.28
CA ARG A 281 1.18 36.84 4.94
C ARG A 281 0.89 35.54 4.17
N THR A 282 1.78 34.56 4.24
CA THR A 282 1.59 33.24 3.61
C THR A 282 0.37 32.51 4.21
N LEU A 283 0.24 32.48 5.54
CA LEU A 283 -0.92 31.88 6.20
C LEU A 283 -2.23 32.62 5.87
N ARG A 284 -2.20 33.96 5.80
CA ARG A 284 -3.36 34.75 5.37
C ARG A 284 -3.76 34.42 3.94
N GLY A 285 -2.80 34.25 3.03
CA GLY A 285 -3.05 33.80 1.66
C GLY A 285 -3.73 32.43 1.61
N ARG A 286 -3.23 31.45 2.39
CA ARG A 286 -3.84 30.11 2.50
C ARG A 286 -5.25 30.15 3.07
N LEU A 287 -5.47 30.99 4.09
CA LEU A 287 -6.79 31.24 4.65
C LEU A 287 -7.75 31.76 3.58
N GLN A 288 -7.32 32.78 2.83
CA GLN A 288 -8.14 33.40 1.79
C GLN A 288 -8.50 32.41 0.68
N ASP A 289 -7.55 31.57 0.24
CA ASP A 289 -7.78 30.53 -0.78
C ASP A 289 -8.92 29.58 -0.36
N VAL A 290 -8.91 29.13 0.90
CA VAL A 290 -9.91 28.17 1.41
C VAL A 290 -11.24 28.87 1.72
N LEU A 291 -11.21 30.11 2.22
CA LEU A 291 -12.44 30.87 2.49
C LEU A 291 -13.15 31.31 1.21
N SER A 292 -12.42 31.47 0.10
CA SER A 292 -12.96 31.82 -1.21
C SER A 292 -13.61 30.63 -1.95
N ASP A 293 -13.45 29.40 -1.45
CA ASP A 293 -14.12 28.21 -1.99
C ASP A 293 -15.68 28.38 -1.88
N PRO A 294 -16.41 28.35 -3.00
CA PRO A 294 -17.86 28.58 -3.00
C PRO A 294 -18.69 27.45 -2.36
N ASP A 295 -18.13 26.24 -2.32
CA ASP A 295 -18.81 25.03 -1.83
C ASP A 295 -18.43 24.72 -0.39
N ASN A 296 -17.23 25.09 0.05
CA ASN A 296 -16.71 24.73 1.38
C ASN A 296 -16.18 25.91 2.21
N GLY A 297 -16.10 27.13 1.67
CA GLY A 297 -15.53 28.31 2.32
C GLY A 297 -16.56 29.17 3.08
N ALA A 298 -16.38 30.49 3.07
CA ALA A 298 -17.23 31.44 3.79
C ALA A 298 -18.69 31.41 3.29
N THR A 299 -18.88 31.26 1.98
CA THR A 299 -20.20 31.10 1.37
C THR A 299 -20.96 29.89 1.92
N ALA A 300 -20.25 28.77 2.13
CA ALA A 300 -20.84 27.57 2.71
C ALA A 300 -21.27 27.80 4.16
N CYS A 301 -20.46 28.51 4.94
CA CYS A 301 -20.79 28.89 6.32
C CYS A 301 -22.08 29.72 6.38
N LEU A 302 -22.28 30.65 5.44
CA LEU A 302 -23.52 31.43 5.33
C LEU A 302 -24.73 30.57 4.90
N LYS A 303 -24.55 29.68 3.92
CA LYS A 303 -25.60 28.72 3.49
C LYS A 303 -26.02 27.78 4.63
N ILE A 304 -25.09 27.37 5.50
CA ILE A 304 -25.35 26.50 6.64
C ILE A 304 -26.37 27.13 7.60
N ILE A 305 -26.27 28.44 7.86
CA ILE A 305 -27.18 29.18 8.75
C ILE A 305 -28.63 29.09 8.27
N SER A 306 -28.86 29.06 6.95
CA SER A 306 -30.22 28.90 6.38
C SER A 306 -30.80 27.48 6.55
N ARG A 307 -29.97 26.49 6.86
CA ARG A 307 -30.34 25.07 6.91
C ARG A 307 -30.30 24.47 8.31
N GLN A 308 -29.50 25.04 9.22
CA GLN A 308 -29.34 24.54 10.58
C GLN A 308 -30.30 25.24 11.56
N PRO A 309 -30.76 24.53 12.61
CA PRO A 309 -31.45 25.18 13.71
C PRO A 309 -30.49 26.19 14.38
N LEU A 310 -30.89 27.45 14.43
CA LEU A 310 -30.14 28.50 15.10
C LEU A 310 -30.18 28.30 16.61
N ARG A 311 -29.19 28.83 17.33
CA ARG A 311 -29.21 28.82 18.79
C ARG A 311 -30.42 29.60 19.31
N GLU A 312 -30.78 29.32 20.56
CA GLU A 312 -31.90 29.96 21.24
C GLU A 312 -31.76 31.50 21.28
N ARG A 313 -30.53 32.01 21.43
CA ARG A 313 -30.17 33.43 21.39
C ARG A 313 -28.88 33.67 20.60
N GLY A 314 -28.74 34.89 20.08
CA GLY A 314 -27.64 35.37 19.24
C GLY A 314 -28.15 35.96 17.92
N SER A 315 -27.40 36.90 17.36
CA SER A 315 -27.65 37.45 16.03
C SER A 315 -27.26 36.47 14.92
N LEU A 316 -27.87 36.58 13.74
CA LEU A 316 -27.50 35.79 12.56
C LEU A 316 -26.04 36.04 12.16
N ARG A 317 -25.57 37.29 12.33
CA ARG A 317 -24.19 37.66 12.10
C ARG A 317 -23.25 36.98 13.11
N GLY A 318 -23.63 36.92 14.38
CA GLY A 318 -22.88 36.18 15.41
C GLY A 318 -22.79 34.69 15.11
N GLU A 319 -23.88 34.06 14.65
CA GLU A 319 -23.87 32.65 14.20
C GLU A 319 -22.96 32.44 12.99
N PHE A 320 -22.99 33.36 12.03
CA PHE A 320 -22.08 33.34 10.88
C PHE A 320 -20.62 33.43 11.32
N MET A 321 -20.29 34.38 12.19
CA MET A 321 -18.95 34.53 12.73
C MET A 321 -18.51 33.31 13.54
N GLY A 322 -19.41 32.66 14.26
CA GLY A 322 -19.15 31.40 14.96
C GLY A 322 -18.80 30.25 14.01
N ASN A 323 -19.58 30.07 12.94
CA ASN A 323 -19.30 29.08 11.90
C ASN A 323 -17.99 29.37 11.16
N LEU A 324 -17.73 30.64 10.84
CA LEU A 324 -16.51 31.08 10.19
C LEU A 324 -15.28 30.83 11.09
N ALA A 325 -15.35 31.20 12.37
CA ALA A 325 -14.29 30.95 13.35
C ALA A 325 -14.00 29.45 13.51
N GLN A 326 -15.03 28.60 13.57
CA GLN A 326 -14.85 27.15 13.61
C GLN A 326 -14.19 26.62 12.33
N LYS A 327 -14.56 27.15 11.16
CA LYS A 327 -13.92 26.79 9.89
C LYS A 327 -12.44 27.18 9.85
N ILE A 328 -12.12 28.39 10.29
CA ILE A 328 -10.74 28.90 10.40
C ILE A 328 -9.94 28.04 11.38
N LYS A 329 -10.50 27.73 12.56
CA LYS A 329 -9.88 26.84 13.56
C LYS A 329 -9.51 25.48 12.96
N VAL A 330 -10.45 24.80 12.28
CA VAL A 330 -10.20 23.48 11.68
C VAL A 330 -9.11 23.55 10.62
N MET A 331 -9.17 24.56 9.74
CA MET A 331 -8.16 24.77 8.71
C MET A 331 -6.77 25.01 9.32
N LEU A 332 -6.71 25.90 10.31
CA LEU A 332 -5.46 26.26 10.98
C LEU A 332 -4.88 25.06 11.74
N ALA A 333 -5.71 24.25 12.38
CA ALA A 333 -5.26 23.03 13.05
C ALA A 333 -4.61 22.05 12.07
N GLU A 334 -5.15 21.92 10.86
CA GLU A 334 -4.55 21.06 9.83
C GLU A 334 -3.25 21.63 9.27
N ILE A 335 -3.19 22.92 8.97
CA ILE A 335 -1.96 23.57 8.50
C ILE A 335 -0.88 23.48 9.59
N LEU A 336 -1.21 23.77 10.84
CA LEU A 336 -0.28 23.65 11.96
C LEU A 336 0.17 22.21 12.17
N ALA A 337 -0.73 21.23 12.04
CA ALA A 337 -0.34 19.82 12.11
C ALA A 337 0.69 19.45 11.02
N LEU A 338 0.58 20.04 9.83
CA LEU A 338 1.56 19.86 8.75
C LEU A 338 2.88 20.58 9.03
N VAL A 339 2.84 21.76 9.64
CA VAL A 339 4.03 22.53 10.05
C VAL A 339 4.79 21.81 11.17
N PHE A 340 4.09 21.16 12.10
CA PHE A 340 4.71 20.40 13.19
C PHE A 340 5.08 18.95 12.80
N GLU A 341 4.52 18.42 11.70
CA GLU A 341 4.82 17.08 11.21
C GLU A 341 6.32 16.93 10.96
N ASN A 342 6.92 15.85 11.47
CA ASN A 342 8.36 15.60 11.41
C ASN A 342 9.23 16.80 11.87
N ARG A 343 8.73 17.66 12.78
CA ARG A 343 9.47 18.85 13.28
C ARG A 343 9.88 19.83 12.18
N THR A 344 9.08 19.91 11.11
CA THR A 344 9.33 20.80 9.95
C THR A 344 9.47 22.27 10.38
N SER A 345 8.74 22.70 11.41
CA SER A 345 8.85 24.01 12.08
C SER A 345 10.28 24.42 12.44
N SER A 346 11.14 23.46 12.81
CA SER A 346 12.52 23.74 13.23
C SER A 346 13.46 24.18 12.09
N LEU A 347 13.03 23.97 10.83
CA LEU A 347 13.74 24.40 9.63
C LEU A 347 13.56 25.89 9.34
N TYR A 348 12.45 26.48 9.80
CA TYR A 348 12.16 27.90 9.61
C TYR A 348 12.76 28.73 10.75
N ARG A 349 13.87 29.45 10.50
CA ARG A 349 14.68 30.07 11.57
C ARG A 349 14.67 31.59 11.61
N SER A 350 14.12 32.28 10.59
CA SER A 350 13.76 33.71 10.62
C SER A 350 14.89 34.71 10.98
N THR A 351 16.16 34.31 11.05
CA THR A 351 17.30 35.22 11.34
C THR A 351 18.36 35.14 10.24
N LYS A 352 18.90 36.32 9.86
CA LYS A 352 19.78 36.60 8.70
C LYS A 352 20.89 35.57 8.45
N GLU A 353 21.19 35.39 7.16
CA GLU A 353 22.14 34.49 6.46
C GLU A 353 22.99 33.53 7.29
N PRO A 354 22.85 32.19 7.08
CA PRO A 354 22.90 31.55 5.75
C PRO A 354 21.65 30.76 5.31
N ASN A 355 20.53 30.82 6.06
CA ASN A 355 19.35 29.97 5.81
C ASN A 355 18.22 30.62 4.99
N ALA A 356 18.41 31.82 4.44
CA ALA A 356 17.36 32.56 3.72
C ALA A 356 16.72 31.75 2.56
N LYS A 357 17.52 30.97 1.81
CA LYS A 357 17.03 30.11 0.72
C LYS A 357 16.12 28.97 1.22
N VAL A 358 16.33 28.47 2.44
CA VAL A 358 15.49 27.43 3.04
C VAL A 358 14.19 28.03 3.57
N ASP A 359 14.27 29.19 4.20
CA ASP A 359 13.09 29.93 4.70
C ASP A 359 12.17 30.35 3.55
N GLU A 360 12.73 30.83 2.43
CA GLU A 360 11.96 31.14 1.21
C GLU A 360 11.27 29.88 0.65
N LEU A 361 12.02 28.79 0.48
CA LEU A 361 11.47 27.52 -0.01
C LEU A 361 10.38 26.97 0.92
N PHE A 362 10.56 27.12 2.23
CA PHE A 362 9.57 26.75 3.24
C PHE A 362 8.25 27.50 3.03
N LEU A 363 8.31 28.83 2.89
CA LEU A 363 7.13 29.67 2.67
C LEU A 363 6.47 29.38 1.32
N GLN A 364 7.25 29.20 0.27
CA GLN A 364 6.73 28.79 -1.05
C GLN A 364 5.98 27.45 -0.94
N LEU A 365 6.56 26.43 -0.30
CA LEU A 365 5.92 25.12 -0.12
C LEU A 365 4.68 25.19 0.77
N LEU A 366 4.71 26.01 1.83
CA LEU A 366 3.54 26.28 2.67
C LEU A 366 2.39 26.92 1.87
N SER A 367 2.73 27.75 0.88
CA SER A 367 1.77 28.41 -0.01
C SER A 367 1.14 27.45 -1.05
N GLU A 368 1.73 26.27 -1.29
CA GLU A 368 1.32 25.34 -2.35
C GLU A 368 0.16 24.42 -1.89
N PRO A 369 -1.08 24.61 -2.41
CA PRO A 369 -2.23 23.82 -2.01
C PRO A 369 -2.12 22.33 -2.28
N LYS A 370 -1.37 21.91 -3.31
CA LYS A 370 -1.23 20.49 -3.66
C LYS A 370 -0.34 19.73 -2.68
N ILE A 371 0.60 20.42 -2.02
CA ILE A 371 1.52 19.88 -1.02
C ILE A 371 0.91 20.00 0.38
N VAL A 372 0.49 21.21 0.77
CA VAL A 372 -0.15 21.48 2.06
C VAL A 372 -1.67 21.43 1.90
N ARG A 373 -2.19 20.22 1.68
CA ARG A 373 -3.63 19.97 1.52
C ARG A 373 -4.34 20.01 2.86
N VAL A 374 -5.32 20.90 2.98
CA VAL A 374 -6.29 20.92 4.06
C VAL A 374 -7.37 19.89 3.72
N SER A 375 -7.41 18.81 4.47
CA SER A 375 -8.45 17.78 4.36
C SER A 375 -9.73 18.42 4.89
N GLN A 376 -10.68 18.77 4.02
CA GLN A 376 -11.95 19.38 4.44
C GLN A 376 -12.77 18.37 5.28
N ARG A 377 -12.41 18.17 6.56
CA ARG A 377 -12.97 17.13 7.44
C ARG A 377 -14.47 17.34 7.60
N THR A 378 -15.19 16.24 7.38
CA THR A 378 -16.63 16.16 7.69
C THR A 378 -16.86 16.44 9.17
N GLN A 379 -18.02 17.02 9.51
CA GLN A 379 -18.39 17.41 10.89
C GLN A 379 -18.14 16.27 11.91
N ALA A 380 -18.38 15.01 11.55
CA ALA A 380 -18.15 13.84 12.41
C ALA A 380 -16.67 13.58 12.79
N ASN A 381 -15.71 14.16 12.05
CA ASN A 381 -14.27 14.00 12.27
C ASN A 381 -13.60 15.28 12.83
N GLN A 382 -14.36 16.35 13.07
CA GLN A 382 -13.83 17.61 13.59
C GLN A 382 -13.51 17.54 15.09
N ASP A 383 -14.19 16.66 15.84
CA ASP A 383 -13.97 16.48 17.27
C ASP A 383 -12.81 15.53 17.61
N ARG A 384 -12.22 14.88 16.60
CA ARG A 384 -11.07 13.97 16.81
C ARG A 384 -9.75 14.75 16.72
N PRO A 385 -8.86 14.61 17.72
CA PRO A 385 -7.58 15.30 17.67
C PRO A 385 -6.74 14.81 16.48
N ILE A 386 -6.01 15.73 15.87
CA ILE A 386 -5.04 15.43 14.80
C ILE A 386 -3.79 14.84 15.44
N ILE A 387 -3.48 13.58 15.13
CA ILE A 387 -2.26 12.93 15.62
C ILE A 387 -1.11 13.29 14.68
N LEU A 388 -0.06 13.89 15.24
CA LEU A 388 1.17 14.18 14.49
C LEU A 388 1.90 12.89 14.11
N ARG A 389 2.45 12.87 12.89
CA ARG A 389 3.31 11.78 12.41
C ARG A 389 4.77 12.18 12.54
N ASP A 390 5.56 11.28 13.11
CA ASP A 390 7.01 11.40 13.28
C ASP A 390 7.67 10.17 12.63
N ASP A 391 7.70 10.18 11.32
CA ASP A 391 8.24 9.10 10.51
C ASP A 391 9.75 9.30 10.24
N ILE A 392 10.25 10.54 10.37
CA ILE A 392 11.67 10.88 10.20
C ILE A 392 12.35 11.00 11.58
N PRO A 393 13.35 10.16 11.90
CA PRO A 393 14.17 10.30 13.11
C PRO A 393 14.88 11.66 13.14
N ASP A 394 14.94 12.31 14.31
CA ASP A 394 15.56 13.62 14.55
C ASP A 394 14.90 14.83 13.84
N GLY A 395 13.93 14.61 12.96
CA GLY A 395 13.17 15.64 12.25
C GLY A 395 13.55 15.75 10.76
N ALA A 396 12.69 16.40 9.99
CA ALA A 396 12.89 16.63 8.56
C ALA A 396 14.10 17.54 8.30
N CYS A 397 14.89 17.20 7.28
CA CYS A 397 15.99 18.04 6.78
C CYS A 397 15.54 18.95 5.63
N PHE A 398 14.41 18.64 4.99
CA PHE A 398 13.82 19.40 3.89
C PHE A 398 12.35 19.78 4.21
N PRO A 399 11.91 21.04 3.95
CA PRO A 399 10.56 21.47 4.28
C PRO A 399 9.47 20.60 3.63
N PHE A 400 8.55 20.06 4.43
CA PHE A 400 7.39 19.29 3.96
C PHE A 400 7.74 18.08 3.08
N SER A 401 8.93 17.48 3.27
CA SER A 401 9.41 16.32 2.51
C SER A 401 8.42 15.15 2.48
N ALA A 402 7.76 14.85 3.59
CA ALA A 402 6.72 13.81 3.66
C ALA A 402 5.52 14.06 2.73
N ARG A 403 5.15 15.33 2.51
CA ARG A 403 4.03 15.72 1.66
C ARG A 403 4.41 15.74 0.20
N ILE A 404 5.63 16.18 -0.12
CA ILE A 404 6.21 16.05 -1.46
C ILE A 404 6.29 14.57 -1.84
N HIS A 405 6.77 13.74 -0.93
CA HIS A 405 6.85 12.29 -1.15
C HIS A 405 5.48 11.65 -1.36
N ALA A 406 4.50 11.94 -0.50
CA ALA A 406 3.14 11.44 -0.68
C ALA A 406 2.52 11.91 -2.01
N HIS A 407 2.80 13.14 -2.44
CA HIS A 407 2.32 13.65 -3.73
C HIS A 407 2.93 12.89 -4.91
N LEU A 408 4.26 12.72 -4.94
CA LEU A 408 4.94 12.03 -6.03
C LEU A 408 4.64 10.52 -6.06
N SER A 409 4.62 9.88 -4.89
CA SER A 409 4.26 8.47 -4.75
C SER A 409 2.81 8.17 -5.17
N SER A 410 1.91 9.16 -5.15
CA SER A 410 0.54 8.97 -5.66
C SER A 410 0.47 8.67 -7.17
N PHE A 411 1.52 8.99 -7.93
CA PHE A 411 1.61 8.69 -9.36
C PHE A 411 2.24 7.32 -9.65
N ARG A 412 2.87 6.68 -8.67
CA ARG A 412 3.66 5.45 -8.84
C ARG A 412 2.87 4.34 -9.53
N ASP A 413 1.70 4.01 -9.00
CA ASP A 413 0.85 2.94 -9.54
C ASP A 413 0.42 3.23 -10.98
N THR A 414 0.10 4.49 -11.28
CA THR A 414 -0.28 4.92 -12.64
C THR A 414 0.90 4.76 -13.60
N CYS A 415 2.13 5.14 -13.20
CA CYS A 415 3.33 4.95 -14.01
C CYS A 415 3.57 3.47 -14.35
N PHE A 416 3.46 2.57 -13.37
CA PHE A 416 3.66 1.13 -13.59
C PHE A 416 2.55 0.50 -14.42
N GLU A 417 1.29 0.94 -14.26
CA GLU A 417 0.19 0.51 -15.14
C GLU A 417 0.42 0.92 -16.59
N ILE A 418 0.89 2.15 -16.84
CA ILE A 418 1.21 2.62 -18.19
C ILE A 418 2.37 1.79 -18.75
N TYR A 419 3.43 1.56 -17.96
CA TYR A 419 4.57 0.74 -18.38
C TYR A 419 4.15 -0.66 -18.82
N GLU A 420 3.34 -1.37 -18.02
CA GLU A 420 2.93 -2.73 -18.36
C GLU A 420 2.03 -2.78 -19.61
N ARG A 421 1.29 -1.70 -19.92
CA ARG A 421 0.55 -1.57 -21.19
C ARG A 421 1.47 -1.28 -22.39
N THR A 422 2.54 -0.52 -22.21
CA THR A 422 3.43 -0.08 -23.31
C THR A 422 4.63 -0.99 -23.58
N LYS A 423 5.02 -1.82 -22.60
CA LYS A 423 6.15 -2.76 -22.67
C LYS A 423 6.07 -3.78 -23.82
N GLN A 424 4.89 -4.03 -24.36
CA GLN A 424 4.71 -4.88 -25.55
C GLN A 424 5.10 -4.17 -26.86
N ASN A 425 5.10 -2.83 -26.87
CA ASN A 425 5.29 -2.01 -28.06
C ASN A 425 6.64 -1.26 -28.09
N LEU A 426 7.32 -1.10 -26.95
CA LEU A 426 8.56 -0.35 -26.81
C LEU A 426 9.65 -1.20 -26.13
N ASN A 427 10.83 -1.31 -26.77
CA ASN A 427 12.05 -1.90 -26.19
C ASN A 427 12.73 -0.97 -25.16
N GLU A 428 11.97 -0.07 -24.52
CA GLU A 428 12.50 0.94 -23.60
C GLU A 428 12.86 0.32 -22.24
N ARG A 429 14.02 0.73 -21.70
CA ARG A 429 14.45 0.33 -20.36
C ARG A 429 13.54 1.01 -19.33
N LEU A 430 13.12 0.28 -18.30
CA LEU A 430 12.20 0.77 -17.26
C LEU A 430 12.62 2.13 -16.68
N LEU A 431 13.92 2.32 -16.40
CA LEU A 431 14.45 3.58 -15.88
C LEU A 431 14.21 4.76 -16.83
N GLU A 432 14.48 4.58 -18.12
CA GLU A 432 14.31 5.64 -19.13
C GLU A 432 12.84 6.04 -19.26
N PHE A 433 11.96 5.04 -19.28
CA PHE A 433 10.51 5.24 -19.28
C PHE A 433 10.05 6.01 -18.04
N LEU A 434 10.49 5.60 -16.84
CA LEU A 434 10.10 6.25 -15.58
C LEU A 434 10.58 7.71 -15.52
N ILE A 435 11.81 8.01 -15.95
CA ILE A 435 12.31 9.39 -16.02
C ILE A 435 11.38 10.25 -16.89
N LEU A 436 11.06 9.79 -18.10
CA LEU A 436 10.20 10.55 -19.02
C LEU A 436 8.78 10.72 -18.47
N GLN A 437 8.19 9.67 -17.89
CA GLN A 437 6.83 9.74 -17.33
C GLN A 437 6.76 10.62 -16.09
N ILE A 438 7.69 10.47 -15.14
CA ILE A 438 7.73 11.30 -13.93
C ILE A 438 7.95 12.76 -14.32
N HIS A 439 8.84 13.03 -15.28
CA HIS A 439 9.04 14.39 -15.81
C HIS A 439 7.76 14.96 -16.42
N ALA A 440 7.07 14.18 -17.25
CA ALA A 440 5.79 14.58 -17.85
C ALA A 440 4.71 14.83 -16.79
N PHE A 441 4.64 14.02 -15.73
CA PHE A 441 3.72 14.24 -14.62
C PHE A 441 4.05 15.53 -13.87
N ILE A 442 5.31 15.79 -13.55
CA ILE A 442 5.72 17.04 -12.89
C ILE A 442 5.34 18.25 -13.76
N GLN A 443 5.51 18.17 -15.08
CA GLN A 443 5.12 19.24 -16.02
C GLN A 443 3.60 19.40 -16.18
N THR A 444 2.83 18.31 -16.19
CA THR A 444 1.37 18.34 -16.43
C THR A 444 0.56 18.62 -15.17
N THR A 445 1.11 18.35 -13.99
CA THR A 445 0.54 18.74 -12.69
C THR A 445 1.38 19.81 -12.00
N PRO A 446 1.69 20.95 -12.64
CA PRO A 446 2.70 21.88 -12.14
C PRO A 446 2.35 22.36 -10.72
N LEU A 447 3.30 22.21 -9.81
CA LEU A 447 3.31 22.97 -8.57
C LEU A 447 3.70 24.41 -8.93
N LYS A 448 3.32 25.39 -8.11
CA LYS A 448 3.78 26.78 -8.25
C LYS A 448 5.31 26.91 -8.11
N ILE A 449 5.95 25.87 -7.57
CA ILE A 449 7.38 25.78 -7.30
C ILE A 449 8.00 24.80 -8.30
N ASP A 450 9.09 25.19 -8.92
CA ASP A 450 9.86 24.31 -9.78
C ASP A 450 10.75 23.38 -8.93
N LEU A 451 10.24 22.19 -8.63
CA LEU A 451 11.01 21.15 -7.95
C LEU A 451 12.18 20.60 -8.79
N ASN A 452 12.27 20.93 -10.09
CA ASN A 452 13.36 20.52 -10.99
C ASN A 452 14.48 21.56 -11.09
N ARG A 453 14.57 22.50 -10.16
CA ARG A 453 15.66 23.49 -10.05
C ARG A 453 16.24 23.60 -8.64
N LEU A 454 16.26 22.50 -7.90
CA LEU A 454 16.82 22.48 -6.54
C LEU A 454 18.35 22.40 -6.59
N SER A 455 19.01 23.06 -5.62
CA SER A 455 20.46 22.91 -5.43
C SER A 455 20.80 21.50 -4.97
N ARG A 456 22.02 21.02 -5.26
CA ARG A 456 22.45 19.66 -4.87
C ARG A 456 22.31 19.41 -3.36
N ASN A 457 22.67 20.39 -2.53
CA ASN A 457 22.53 20.28 -1.07
C ASN A 457 21.07 20.08 -0.64
N LEU A 458 20.14 20.84 -1.23
CA LEU A 458 18.71 20.69 -0.95
C LEU A 458 18.17 19.35 -1.45
N MET A 459 18.63 18.88 -2.62
CA MET A 459 18.27 17.58 -3.15
C MET A 459 18.74 16.43 -2.25
N GLN A 460 19.96 16.51 -1.71
CA GLN A 460 20.48 15.52 -0.77
C GLN A 460 19.71 15.51 0.56
N ARG A 461 19.30 16.68 1.06
CA ARG A 461 18.40 16.78 2.23
C ARG A 461 17.04 16.13 1.95
N LEU A 462 16.46 16.39 0.78
CA LEU A 462 15.19 15.76 0.36
C LEU A 462 15.32 14.25 0.20
N LEU A 463 16.40 13.78 -0.44
CA LEU A 463 16.70 12.36 -0.61
C LEU A 463 16.80 11.65 0.74
N ARG A 464 17.53 12.23 1.70
CA ARG A 464 17.66 11.67 3.05
C ARG A 464 16.31 11.52 3.74
N ASP A 465 15.47 12.54 3.67
CA ASP A 465 14.11 12.48 4.22
C ASP A 465 13.26 11.41 3.53
N ILE A 466 13.32 11.29 2.20
CA ILE A 466 12.59 10.26 1.44
C ILE A 466 13.05 8.86 1.85
N VAL A 467 14.35 8.63 2.00
CA VAL A 467 14.88 7.34 2.45
C VAL A 467 14.39 7.01 3.87
N HIS A 468 14.33 8.00 4.77
CA HIS A 468 13.74 7.80 6.10
C HIS A 468 12.25 7.44 6.05
N LEU A 469 11.47 8.06 5.16
CA LEU A 469 10.05 7.77 4.96
C LEU A 469 9.82 6.36 4.39
N GLU A 470 10.66 5.93 3.45
CA GLU A 470 10.63 4.60 2.84
C GLU A 470 11.27 3.51 3.72
N ALA A 471 11.98 3.90 4.79
CA ALA A 471 12.72 3.00 5.65
C ALA A 471 11.85 1.95 6.34
N ARG A 472 10.62 2.29 6.73
CA ARG A 472 9.71 1.35 7.43
C ARG A 472 8.96 0.44 6.46
N ALA A 473 8.53 0.96 5.32
CA ALA A 473 7.68 0.25 4.38
C ALA A 473 8.51 -0.56 3.37
N THR A 474 9.30 0.13 2.56
CA THR A 474 9.98 -0.43 1.39
C THR A 474 11.29 -1.11 1.78
N PHE A 475 12.15 -0.45 2.57
CA PHE A 475 13.49 -0.98 2.89
C PHE A 475 13.56 -1.83 4.16
N GLY A 476 12.50 -1.87 4.96
CA GLY A 476 12.43 -2.68 6.19
C GLY A 476 13.54 -2.39 7.23
N LEU A 477 14.12 -1.18 7.23
CA LEU A 477 15.26 -0.80 8.07
C LEU A 477 14.94 -0.77 9.57
N SER A 478 13.65 -0.74 9.94
CA SER A 478 13.20 -0.73 11.34
C SER A 478 13.57 -1.98 12.13
N ARG A 479 14.00 -3.08 11.46
CA ARG A 479 14.51 -4.29 12.11
C ARG A 479 15.91 -4.14 12.70
N PHE A 480 16.63 -3.07 12.36
CA PHE A 480 18.01 -2.83 12.80
C PHE A 480 18.09 -1.83 13.96
N SER A 481 19.19 -1.86 14.72
CA SER A 481 19.44 -0.90 15.80
C SER A 481 19.62 0.53 15.25
N PRO A 482 19.37 1.59 16.04
CA PRO A 482 19.43 2.98 15.56
C PRO A 482 20.78 3.37 14.94
N GLN A 483 21.88 2.82 15.43
CA GLN A 483 23.22 3.10 14.90
C GLN A 483 23.40 2.52 13.49
N ILE A 484 22.95 1.29 13.26
CA ILE A 484 23.02 0.63 11.95
C ILE A 484 22.06 1.30 10.98
N TYR A 485 20.86 1.61 11.47
CA TYR A 485 19.83 2.28 10.70
C TYR A 485 20.38 3.54 10.02
N ASN A 486 21.08 4.40 10.76
CA ASN A 486 21.66 5.62 10.21
C ASN A 486 22.76 5.35 9.16
N ILE A 487 23.63 4.35 9.39
CA ILE A 487 24.69 3.98 8.43
C ILE A 487 24.09 3.42 7.13
N LEU A 488 23.08 2.54 7.23
CA LEU A 488 22.39 1.99 6.06
C LEU A 488 21.64 3.07 5.28
N VAL A 489 20.99 4.02 5.96
CA VAL A 489 20.37 5.18 5.32
C VAL A 489 21.40 5.98 4.52
N ASN A 490 22.58 6.25 5.09
CA ASN A 490 23.65 6.94 4.38
C ASN A 490 24.06 6.17 3.11
N HIS A 491 24.28 4.86 3.19
CA HIS A 491 24.64 4.06 2.01
C HIS A 491 23.55 4.01 0.93
N ILE A 492 22.26 4.00 1.31
CA ILE A 492 21.16 4.12 0.34
C ILE A 492 21.18 5.50 -0.32
N CYS A 493 21.38 6.57 0.46
CA CYS A 493 21.45 7.94 -0.06
C CYS A 493 22.61 8.08 -1.06
N GLU A 494 23.80 7.60 -0.72
CA GLU A 494 24.97 7.64 -1.62
C GLU A 494 24.73 6.82 -2.89
N PHE A 495 24.18 5.60 -2.77
CA PHE A 495 23.82 4.78 -3.92
C PHE A 495 22.88 5.54 -4.87
N VAL A 496 21.82 6.16 -4.33
CA VAL A 496 20.82 6.88 -5.12
C VAL A 496 21.39 8.17 -5.71
N ASP A 497 22.25 8.91 -4.99
CA ASP A 497 22.94 10.11 -5.49
C ASP A 497 23.80 9.76 -6.72
N HIS A 498 24.67 8.74 -6.59
CA HIS A 498 25.52 8.25 -7.68
C HIS A 498 24.70 7.72 -8.87
N ALA A 499 23.67 6.92 -8.62
CA ALA A 499 22.82 6.37 -9.67
C ALA A 499 22.02 7.45 -10.42
N SER A 500 21.56 8.48 -9.70
CA SER A 500 20.82 9.61 -10.29
C SER A 500 21.75 10.46 -11.18
N MET A 501 22.99 10.69 -10.75
CA MET A 501 24.01 11.35 -11.57
C MET A 501 24.36 10.57 -12.84
N ASP A 502 24.49 9.25 -12.75
CA ASP A 502 24.74 8.39 -13.92
C ASP A 502 23.55 8.38 -14.88
N ALA A 503 22.32 8.30 -14.37
CA ALA A 503 21.10 8.37 -15.18
C ALA A 503 21.00 9.71 -15.94
N LEU A 504 21.29 10.82 -15.27
CA LEU A 504 21.32 12.14 -15.89
C LEU A 504 22.36 12.22 -17.02
N ARG A 505 23.58 11.72 -16.79
CA ARG A 505 24.66 11.70 -17.80
C ARG A 505 24.31 10.90 -19.06
N VAL A 506 23.56 9.81 -18.91
CA VAL A 506 23.09 8.99 -20.04
C VAL A 506 22.00 9.69 -20.84
N MET A 507 21.15 10.48 -20.17
CA MET A 507 20.03 11.20 -20.79
C MET A 507 20.42 12.53 -21.44
N LEU A 508 21.51 13.19 -21.00
CA LEU A 508 22.04 14.34 -21.71
C LEU A 508 22.59 13.92 -23.08
N PRO A 509 22.06 14.42 -24.22
CA PRO A 509 22.62 14.10 -25.52
C PRO A 509 24.06 14.60 -25.57
N SER A 510 25.03 13.70 -25.76
CA SER A 510 26.43 14.08 -25.94
C SER A 510 26.54 15.11 -27.09
N SER A 511 26.69 16.38 -26.75
CA SER A 511 26.81 17.52 -27.66
C SER A 511 28.00 17.40 -28.62
N LYS A 512 28.89 16.43 -28.38
CA LYS A 512 30.04 16.08 -29.24
C LYS A 512 29.66 15.39 -30.56
N LYS A 513 28.50 14.73 -30.68
CA LYS A 513 28.09 14.07 -31.96
C LYS A 513 27.42 15.01 -32.97
N ARG A 514 26.87 16.16 -32.54
CA ARG A 514 26.25 17.15 -33.46
C ARG A 514 27.26 18.10 -34.11
N ARG A 515 28.45 18.30 -33.53
CA ARG A 515 29.50 19.17 -34.10
C ARG A 515 30.37 18.50 -35.17
N LYS A 516 30.50 17.17 -35.21
CA LYS A 516 31.23 16.48 -36.30
C LYS A 516 30.43 16.44 -37.62
N LYS A 517 29.12 16.18 -37.56
CA LYS A 517 28.26 16.20 -38.77
C LYS A 517 28.03 17.59 -39.39
N LYS A 518 28.31 18.67 -38.65
CA LYS A 518 28.21 20.05 -39.17
C LYS A 518 29.53 20.59 -39.73
N LYS A 519 30.65 19.92 -39.51
CA LYS A 519 31.93 20.24 -40.17
C LYS A 519 32.13 19.45 -41.46
N GLU A 520 31.66 18.21 -41.54
CA GLU A 520 31.73 17.41 -42.79
C GLU A 520 30.70 17.86 -43.84
N ALA A 521 29.58 18.48 -43.46
CA ALA A 521 28.57 18.98 -44.40
C ALA A 521 28.83 20.40 -44.96
N VAL A 522 29.86 21.11 -44.45
CA VAL A 522 30.21 22.47 -44.90
C VAL A 522 31.42 22.47 -45.84
N GLU A 523 32.23 21.40 -45.85
CA GLU A 523 33.36 21.27 -46.79
C GLU A 523 32.99 20.60 -48.14
N GLU A 524 31.81 19.99 -48.28
CA GLU A 524 31.36 19.36 -49.55
C GLU A 524 30.46 20.26 -50.44
N GLU A 525 29.91 21.37 -49.95
CA GLU A 525 29.05 22.27 -50.76
C GLU A 525 29.76 23.50 -51.36
N GLU A 526 31.03 23.78 -51.02
CA GLU A 526 31.76 24.96 -51.54
C GLU A 526 32.52 24.72 -52.86
N LYS A 527 32.35 23.58 -53.52
CA LYS A 527 32.88 23.34 -54.88
C LYS A 527 31.86 22.69 -55.80
N LYS A 528 30.96 23.49 -56.36
CA LYS A 528 30.68 23.54 -57.82
C LYS A 528 29.49 24.44 -58.21
N THR A 529 29.85 25.49 -58.96
CA THR A 529 29.19 26.06 -60.16
C THR A 529 27.87 26.84 -60.07
N GLU A 530 28.03 28.16 -60.28
CA GLU A 530 27.50 28.97 -61.40
C GLU A 530 25.98 29.22 -61.58
N ASN A 531 25.61 30.48 -61.29
CA ASN A 531 24.62 31.37 -61.90
C ASN A 531 24.23 31.12 -63.38
N PRO A 532 23.19 31.79 -63.94
CA PRO A 532 21.94 32.30 -63.32
C PRO A 532 20.67 32.12 -64.22
N GLU A 533 19.48 32.10 -63.60
CA GLU A 533 18.19 32.77 -63.96
C GLU A 533 17.66 32.88 -65.44
N PRO A 534 16.43 33.37 -65.75
CA PRO A 534 15.22 33.58 -64.91
C PRO A 534 13.86 33.24 -65.64
N VAL A 535 12.75 33.58 -64.96
CA VAL A 535 11.57 34.32 -65.51
C VAL A 535 10.18 33.63 -65.58
N LYS A 536 9.29 34.17 -64.72
CA LYS A 536 7.81 34.42 -64.85
C LYS A 536 6.87 33.21 -64.79
N SER A 537 5.70 33.29 -64.16
CA SER A 537 5.00 34.38 -63.48
C SER A 537 3.82 33.79 -62.70
N LEU A 538 3.62 34.12 -61.42
CA LEU A 538 2.99 35.35 -60.89
C LEU A 538 1.46 35.25 -60.86
N LYS A 539 0.93 35.36 -59.63
CA LYS A 539 -0.17 36.21 -59.14
C LYS A 539 -1.01 35.42 -58.14
N LYS A 540 -1.50 35.94 -57.01
CA LYS A 540 -1.58 37.27 -56.33
C LYS A 540 -2.46 36.93 -55.09
N ARG A 541 -2.55 37.66 -53.97
CA ARG A 541 -2.36 39.08 -53.60
C ARG A 541 -2.52 39.11 -52.07
N ARG A 542 -1.59 39.73 -51.31
CA ARG A 542 -1.60 41.13 -50.79
C ARG A 542 -2.58 41.36 -49.63
N LYS A 543 -2.34 42.21 -48.62
CA LYS A 543 -1.30 43.21 -48.20
C LYS A 543 -1.81 43.67 -46.79
N LYS A 544 -1.04 43.86 -45.72
CA LYS A 544 0.08 44.80 -45.43
C LYS A 544 -0.28 46.28 -45.60
N THR A 545 -0.15 47.08 -44.53
CA THR A 545 0.61 48.36 -44.39
C THR A 545 0.36 48.96 -42.99
N THR A 546 1.35 49.06 -42.06
CA THR A 546 2.46 50.08 -41.87
C THR A 546 1.95 51.40 -41.27
N HIS A 547 2.64 52.20 -40.44
CA HIS A 547 4.06 52.33 -40.02
C HIS A 547 4.17 53.32 -38.81
N ASP A 548 5.35 53.31 -38.14
CA ASP A 548 6.06 54.41 -37.42
C ASP A 548 5.57 54.88 -36.03
N SER A 549 6.42 55.22 -35.04
CA SER A 549 7.89 55.17 -34.83
C SER A 549 8.23 55.40 -33.33
N ASP A 550 9.48 55.07 -32.96
CA ASP A 550 10.36 55.64 -31.90
C ASP A 550 10.21 55.29 -30.38
N ASP A 551 11.27 54.61 -29.90
CA ASP A 551 12.17 54.90 -28.75
C ASP A 551 11.65 55.02 -27.29
N GLU A 552 12.04 54.07 -26.41
CA GLU A 552 13.02 54.28 -25.31
C GLU A 552 13.12 53.06 -24.34
N SER A 553 14.36 52.60 -24.14
CA SER A 553 14.97 51.90 -22.99
C SER A 553 14.26 50.71 -22.27
N VAL A 554 14.79 49.50 -22.48
CA VAL A 554 14.76 48.43 -21.47
C VAL A 554 16.15 48.38 -20.85
N SER A 555 16.24 48.71 -19.56
CA SER A 555 17.48 48.89 -18.81
C SER A 555 18.22 47.57 -18.57
N GLU A 556 19.52 47.66 -18.75
CA GLU A 556 20.55 46.68 -18.38
C GLU A 556 20.58 46.46 -16.84
N GLU A 557 19.66 45.67 -16.28
CA GLU A 557 19.72 45.25 -14.86
C GLU A 557 19.74 43.73 -14.64
N GLU A 558 19.58 42.90 -15.69
CA GLU A 558 19.67 41.43 -15.59
C GLU A 558 21.10 40.86 -15.72
N ASP A 559 22.11 41.66 -16.09
CA ASP A 559 23.49 41.19 -16.31
C ASP A 559 24.51 41.64 -15.22
N MET A 560 23.99 42.13 -14.08
CA MET A 560 24.80 42.58 -12.94
C MET A 560 24.86 41.55 -11.79
N TRP A 561 23.83 40.72 -11.63
CA TRP A 561 23.73 39.73 -10.55
C TRP A 561 24.57 38.46 -10.78
N SER A 562 24.88 38.14 -12.03
CA SER A 562 25.77 37.03 -12.42
C SER A 562 27.26 37.34 -12.16
N LYS A 563 27.64 38.62 -12.12
CA LYS A 563 29.04 39.06 -11.89
C LYS A 563 29.37 39.32 -10.42
N LEU A 564 28.37 39.33 -9.52
CA LEU A 564 28.54 39.56 -8.09
C LEU A 564 28.73 38.25 -7.29
N GLU A 565 28.13 37.13 -7.71
CA GLU A 565 28.36 35.80 -7.09
C GLU A 565 29.79 35.26 -7.33
N ASP A 566 30.45 35.70 -8.40
CA ASP A 566 31.83 35.30 -8.75
C ASP A 566 32.91 36.07 -7.98
N LEU A 567 32.56 37.18 -7.29
CA LEU A 567 33.50 37.99 -6.50
C LEU A 567 33.42 37.69 -4.99
N GLU A 568 32.28 37.20 -4.48
CA GLU A 568 32.12 36.80 -3.07
C GLU A 568 32.66 35.40 -2.75
N THR A 569 32.76 34.52 -3.75
CA THR A 569 33.37 33.18 -3.57
C THR A 569 34.90 33.23 -3.51
N ILE A 570 35.53 34.25 -4.07
CA ILE A 570 36.99 34.43 -4.02
C ILE A 570 37.46 35.08 -2.70
N ASN A 571 36.61 35.85 -2.02
CA ASN A 571 36.99 36.48 -0.73
C ASN A 571 36.63 35.66 0.52
N ARG A 572 35.86 34.57 0.40
CA ARG A 572 35.48 33.74 1.56
C ARG A 572 36.47 32.60 1.88
N GLU A 573 37.36 32.26 0.95
CA GLU A 573 38.41 31.24 1.16
C GLU A 573 39.71 31.81 1.78
N ALA A 574 39.75 33.10 2.14
CA ALA A 574 40.94 33.76 2.71
C ALA A 574 40.85 34.17 4.20
N GLU A 575 39.72 33.99 4.90
CA GLU A 575 39.57 34.46 6.30
C GLU A 575 39.14 33.42 7.36
N GLU A 576 39.17 32.12 7.07
CA GLU A 576 38.97 31.08 8.10
C GLU A 576 40.25 30.26 8.36
N THR A 577 41.31 30.94 8.83
CA THR A 577 42.42 30.32 9.57
C THR A 577 42.89 31.27 10.68
N LYS A 578 42.07 31.42 11.73
CA LYS A 578 42.52 31.88 13.05
C LYS A 578 41.79 31.09 14.14
N GLU A 579 42.28 29.89 14.41
CA GLU A 579 42.02 29.22 15.67
C GLU A 579 43.01 29.69 16.74
N MET A 580 42.46 29.81 17.94
CA MET A 580 43.07 30.24 19.18
C MET A 580 43.63 28.99 19.89
N GLU A 581 44.95 28.91 20.11
CA GLU A 581 45.54 28.03 21.12
C GLU A 581 46.50 28.80 22.03
N PRO A 582 46.55 28.44 23.34
CA PRO A 582 47.80 27.87 23.86
C PRO A 582 47.59 26.87 25.05
N PRO A 583 48.64 26.25 25.65
CA PRO A 583 50.04 26.02 25.21
C PRO A 583 50.60 24.59 25.51
N GLN A 584 51.69 24.17 24.84
CA GLN A 584 53.05 23.98 25.45
C GLN A 584 54.02 23.11 24.61
N ARG A 585 55.13 23.77 24.22
CA ARG A 585 56.56 23.40 24.34
C ARG A 585 57.29 22.54 23.27
N LEU A 586 58.30 23.24 22.70
CA LEU A 586 59.67 22.83 22.29
C LEU A 586 59.76 21.94 21.03
N GLU A 587 60.59 22.15 20.01
CA GLU A 587 61.72 23.06 19.73
C GLU A 587 62.14 22.83 18.25
N SER A 588 62.65 23.87 17.55
CA SER A 588 63.60 23.85 16.39
C SER A 588 63.24 23.06 15.10
N GLU A 589 63.54 23.44 13.85
CA GLU A 589 64.30 24.53 13.21
C GLU A 589 64.05 24.46 11.67
N ASP A 590 64.05 25.64 11.04
CA ASP A 590 64.53 26.01 9.69
C ASP A 590 63.94 25.53 8.33
N PHE A 591 63.28 26.51 7.68
CA PHE A 591 63.58 27.13 6.36
C PHE A 591 63.99 26.27 5.14
N VAL A 592 63.31 26.47 3.99
CA VAL A 592 63.84 27.21 2.81
C VAL A 592 62.68 27.64 1.87
N ILE A 593 62.66 28.92 1.54
CA ILE A 593 61.90 29.60 0.48
C ILE A 593 62.73 29.56 -0.81
N ILE A 594 62.11 29.26 -1.96
CA ILE A 594 62.58 29.76 -3.27
C ILE A 594 61.36 30.19 -4.09
N GLU A 595 61.28 31.50 -4.33
CA GLU A 595 60.50 32.13 -5.39
C GLU A 595 61.15 31.86 -6.75
N ASN A 596 60.36 31.74 -7.82
CA ASN A 596 60.52 32.65 -8.97
C ASN A 596 59.41 32.55 -10.02
N ASP A 597 58.97 33.75 -10.40
CA ASP A 597 58.69 34.28 -11.73
C ASP A 597 57.33 34.08 -12.43
N GLN A 598 56.76 35.26 -12.66
CA GLN A 598 55.50 35.63 -13.27
C GLN A 598 55.44 35.50 -14.80
N GLU A 599 54.21 35.19 -15.22
CA GLU A 599 53.46 35.70 -16.39
C GLU A 599 53.97 35.46 -17.82
N GLU A 600 53.18 34.67 -18.57
CA GLU A 600 52.62 35.16 -19.83
C GLU A 600 51.24 34.52 -20.13
N LYS A 601 50.25 35.40 -20.26
CA LYS A 601 48.82 35.13 -20.48
C LYS A 601 48.58 34.45 -21.84
N LYS A 602 47.95 33.27 -21.82
CA LYS A 602 47.07 32.80 -22.90
C LYS A 602 45.66 32.62 -22.35
N THR A 603 44.78 33.47 -22.83
CA THR A 603 43.33 33.38 -22.74
C THR A 603 42.85 32.09 -23.41
N GLU A 604 42.87 30.98 -22.66
CA GLU A 604 41.93 29.89 -22.90
C GLU A 604 40.61 30.29 -22.24
N SER A 605 39.60 30.50 -23.06
CA SER A 605 38.21 30.61 -22.63
C SER A 605 37.87 29.39 -21.76
N VAL A 606 37.90 29.59 -20.44
CA VAL A 606 37.33 28.65 -19.48
C VAL A 606 35.85 28.55 -19.84
N VAL A 607 35.50 27.46 -20.52
CA VAL A 607 34.12 27.03 -20.64
C VAL A 607 33.68 26.77 -19.21
N VAL A 608 32.88 27.69 -18.65
CA VAL A 608 32.15 27.50 -17.41
C VAL A 608 31.34 26.22 -17.60
N VAL A 609 31.82 25.13 -17.00
CA VAL A 609 31.08 23.87 -16.96
C VAL A 609 29.99 24.10 -15.93
N GLU A 610 28.75 24.30 -16.39
CA GLU A 610 27.57 24.17 -15.53
C GLU A 610 27.69 22.84 -14.77
N GLU A 611 27.78 22.89 -13.45
CA GLU A 611 27.72 21.70 -12.61
C GLU A 611 26.43 20.92 -12.95
N ILE A 612 26.60 19.74 -13.55
CA ILE A 612 25.50 18.83 -13.88
C ILE A 612 24.83 18.41 -12.55
N LYS A 613 23.53 18.69 -12.37
CA LYS A 613 22.76 18.41 -11.14
C LYS A 613 21.53 17.55 -11.46
N PHE A 614 21.40 16.39 -10.79
CA PHE A 614 20.18 15.58 -10.86
C PHE A 614 19.03 16.23 -10.10
N GLN A 615 17.80 15.91 -10.50
CA GLN A 615 16.58 16.49 -9.97
C GLN A 615 15.69 15.42 -9.34
N VAL A 616 14.52 15.83 -8.85
CA VAL A 616 13.52 14.95 -8.24
C VAL A 616 13.14 13.80 -9.18
N THR A 617 13.13 14.05 -10.49
CA THR A 617 12.78 13.06 -11.51
C THR A 617 13.71 11.84 -11.45
N GLU A 618 15.03 12.06 -11.46
CA GLU A 618 16.02 10.98 -11.45
C GLU A 618 15.97 10.20 -10.14
N VAL A 619 15.82 10.88 -9.00
CA VAL A 619 15.74 10.23 -7.68
C VAL A 619 14.59 9.24 -7.60
N TYR A 620 13.37 9.66 -7.96
CA TYR A 620 12.20 8.78 -7.90
C TYR A 620 12.27 7.68 -8.95
N ALA A 621 12.79 7.97 -10.14
CA ALA A 621 12.98 6.94 -11.16
C ALA A 621 13.94 5.84 -10.68
N ILE A 622 15.05 6.21 -10.02
CA ILE A 622 16.01 5.26 -9.43
C ILE A 622 15.39 4.49 -8.28
N LEU A 623 14.74 5.18 -7.32
CA LEU A 623 14.10 4.53 -6.16
C LEU A 623 13.07 3.49 -6.60
N TRP A 624 12.29 3.79 -7.65
CA TRP A 624 11.26 2.88 -8.16
C TRP A 624 11.81 1.78 -9.08
N SER A 625 12.79 2.08 -9.94
CA SER A 625 13.35 1.08 -10.85
C SER A 625 14.29 0.11 -10.16
N HIS A 626 14.99 0.55 -9.11
CA HIS A 626 15.97 -0.22 -8.35
C HIS A 626 15.47 -0.64 -6.96
N GLU A 627 14.18 -0.52 -6.66
CA GLU A 627 13.60 -0.87 -5.36
C GLU A 627 14.06 -2.24 -4.84
N ALA A 628 13.89 -3.29 -5.66
CA ALA A 628 14.31 -4.65 -5.30
C ALA A 628 15.83 -4.77 -5.11
N LEU A 629 16.61 -4.10 -5.96
CA LEU A 629 18.07 -4.08 -5.87
C LEU A 629 18.55 -3.37 -4.60
N LEU A 630 17.92 -2.25 -4.22
CA LEU A 630 18.24 -1.50 -3.00
C LEU A 630 17.91 -2.34 -1.76
N CYS A 631 16.80 -3.07 -1.77
CA CYS A 631 16.47 -4.01 -0.69
C CYS A 631 17.52 -5.13 -0.58
N ASP A 632 17.87 -5.76 -1.71
CA ASP A 632 18.90 -6.80 -1.77
C ASP A 632 20.28 -6.25 -1.31
N PHE A 633 20.61 -5.01 -1.68
CA PHE A 633 21.84 -4.34 -1.26
C PHE A 633 21.87 -4.09 0.25
N VAL A 634 20.76 -3.63 0.83
CA VAL A 634 20.62 -3.44 2.29
C VAL A 634 20.76 -4.77 3.03
N ASP A 635 20.12 -5.84 2.53
CA ASP A 635 20.26 -7.18 3.11
C ASP A 635 21.71 -7.64 3.09
N VAL A 636 22.44 -7.44 1.99
CA VAL A 636 23.86 -7.79 1.88
C VAL A 636 24.74 -6.99 2.84
N LEU A 637 24.54 -5.67 2.94
CA LEU A 637 25.31 -4.82 3.85
C LEU A 637 25.05 -5.15 5.32
N SER A 638 23.86 -5.64 5.66
CA SER A 638 23.50 -6.01 7.03
C SER A 638 24.40 -7.08 7.64
N VAL A 639 25.05 -7.92 6.81
CA VAL A 639 25.97 -8.97 7.27
C VAL A 639 27.21 -8.41 7.98
N VAL A 640 27.66 -7.21 7.59
CA VAL A 640 28.87 -6.60 8.16
C VAL A 640 28.66 -6.10 9.58
N HIS A 641 27.40 -5.79 9.92
CA HIS A 641 27.04 -5.34 11.27
C HIS A 641 27.39 -6.36 12.35
N ASP A 642 27.18 -7.66 12.09
CA ASP A 642 27.41 -8.71 13.07
C ASP A 642 28.89 -8.90 13.44
N HIS A 643 29.80 -8.19 12.77
CA HIS A 643 31.24 -8.44 12.82
C HIS A 643 32.09 -7.22 13.12
N SER A 644 31.83 -6.06 12.49
CA SER A 644 32.67 -4.87 12.70
C SER A 644 31.99 -3.59 12.23
N LYS A 645 31.61 -2.72 13.17
CA LYS A 645 31.15 -1.35 12.87
C LYS A 645 32.19 -0.57 12.07
N LYS A 646 33.47 -0.78 12.36
CA LYS A 646 34.60 -0.15 11.66
C LYS A 646 34.65 -0.53 10.18
N ASP A 647 34.25 -1.76 9.82
CA ASP A 647 34.25 -2.19 8.41
C ASP A 647 33.08 -1.58 7.62
N LEU A 648 31.94 -1.29 8.27
CA LEU A 648 30.86 -0.49 7.70
C LEU A 648 31.28 0.98 7.51
N GLU A 649 31.96 1.57 8.49
CA GLU A 649 32.51 2.93 8.36
C GLU A 649 33.60 3.01 7.27
N ASN A 650 34.42 1.97 7.11
CA ASN A 650 35.40 1.88 6.03
C ASN A 650 34.76 1.89 4.63
N MET A 651 33.52 1.41 4.49
CA MET A 651 32.77 1.49 3.22
C MET A 651 32.37 2.92 2.86
N GLU A 652 32.26 3.84 3.82
CA GLU A 652 32.01 5.26 3.51
C GLU A 652 33.17 5.89 2.73
N ASN A 653 34.40 5.42 2.95
CA ASN A 653 35.56 5.88 2.19
C ASN A 653 35.49 5.45 0.72
N VAL A 654 34.83 4.33 0.41
CA VAL A 654 34.68 3.86 -0.98
C VAL A 654 33.81 4.81 -1.80
N TRP A 655 32.76 5.39 -1.21
CA TRP A 655 31.92 6.40 -1.90
C TRP A 655 32.69 7.68 -2.24
N LYS A 656 33.74 8.01 -1.48
CA LYS A 656 34.60 9.18 -1.73
C LYS A 656 35.61 8.96 -2.86
N GLU A 657 35.82 7.72 -3.29
CA GLU A 657 36.69 7.43 -4.42
C GLU A 657 36.00 7.82 -5.74
N GLN A 658 36.75 8.36 -6.71
CA GLN A 658 36.21 8.72 -8.04
C GLN A 658 35.97 7.48 -8.91
N LEU A 659 35.04 6.63 -8.50
CA LEU A 659 34.67 5.39 -9.17
C LEU A 659 33.24 5.47 -9.75
N SER A 660 32.94 4.59 -10.70
CA SER A 660 31.55 4.42 -11.15
C SER A 660 30.71 3.74 -10.06
N LEU A 661 29.38 3.92 -10.09
CA LEU A 661 28.46 3.29 -9.12
C LEU A 661 28.70 1.76 -9.01
N HIS A 662 28.85 1.09 -10.15
CA HIS A 662 29.09 -0.35 -10.19
C HIS A 662 30.44 -0.74 -9.56
N GLU A 663 31.47 0.09 -9.68
CA GLU A 663 32.77 -0.16 -9.05
C GLU A 663 32.73 0.09 -7.55
N CYS A 664 32.05 1.14 -7.07
CA CYS A 664 31.82 1.38 -5.65
C CYS A 664 31.13 0.18 -4.99
N VAL A 665 30.00 -0.26 -5.58
CA VAL A 665 29.23 -1.41 -5.08
C VAL A 665 30.08 -2.69 -5.13
N ALA A 666 30.84 -2.92 -6.21
CA ALA A 666 31.73 -4.08 -6.31
C ALA A 666 32.81 -4.09 -5.22
N LYS A 667 33.43 -2.94 -4.91
CA LYS A 667 34.39 -2.82 -3.79
C LYS A 667 33.73 -3.06 -2.44
N MET A 668 32.50 -2.57 -2.22
CA MET A 668 31.75 -2.87 -0.99
C MET A 668 31.46 -4.34 -0.85
N LEU A 669 31.02 -5.01 -1.91
CA LEU A 669 30.83 -6.47 -1.89
C LEU A 669 32.13 -7.22 -1.59
N ALA A 670 33.28 -6.74 -2.06
CA ALA A 670 34.58 -7.33 -1.71
C ALA A 670 34.85 -7.22 -0.19
N ILE A 671 34.57 -6.06 0.41
CA ILE A 671 34.68 -5.86 1.86
C ILE A 671 33.69 -6.77 2.61
N VAL A 672 32.44 -6.89 2.14
CA VAL A 672 31.45 -7.82 2.72
C VAL A 672 32.00 -9.25 2.71
N LEU A 673 32.52 -9.72 1.57
CA LEU A 673 33.12 -11.05 1.45
C LEU A 673 34.31 -11.24 2.39
N ASP A 674 35.19 -10.25 2.53
CA ASP A 674 36.32 -10.30 3.47
C ASP A 674 35.86 -10.42 4.92
N VAL A 675 34.80 -9.71 5.29
CA VAL A 675 34.21 -9.77 6.64
C VAL A 675 33.57 -11.13 6.88
N VAL A 676 32.82 -11.66 5.92
CA VAL A 676 32.17 -12.98 6.03
C VAL A 676 33.19 -14.11 6.09
N GLU A 677 34.22 -14.07 5.26
CA GLU A 677 35.30 -15.06 5.27
C GLU A 677 36.02 -15.07 6.62
N ARG A 678 36.44 -13.90 7.14
CA ARG A 678 37.05 -13.78 8.47
C ARG A 678 36.12 -14.29 9.57
N SER A 679 34.84 -13.98 9.46
CA SER A 679 33.83 -14.44 10.40
C SER A 679 33.74 -15.97 10.44
N LEU A 680 33.63 -16.64 9.29
CA LEU A 680 33.55 -18.11 9.24
C LEU A 680 34.80 -18.80 9.79
N GLU A 681 35.97 -18.18 9.70
CA GLU A 681 37.20 -18.72 10.29
C GLU A 681 37.22 -18.65 11.83
N ILE A 682 36.61 -17.62 12.42
CA ILE A 682 36.73 -17.29 13.85
C ILE A 682 35.48 -17.71 14.66
N THR A 683 34.35 -18.02 14.01
CA THR A 683 33.08 -18.34 14.67
C THR A 683 33.14 -19.65 15.48
N SER A 684 32.66 -19.63 16.72
CA SER A 684 32.42 -20.84 17.54
C SER A 684 31.35 -21.76 16.96
N THR A 685 31.45 -23.07 17.20
CA THR A 685 30.50 -24.10 16.71
C THR A 685 29.04 -23.79 17.06
N GLU A 686 28.76 -23.31 18.27
CA GLU A 686 27.40 -22.98 18.75
C GLU A 686 26.72 -21.84 17.98
N LYS A 687 27.50 -20.87 17.47
CA LYS A 687 26.98 -19.70 16.72
C LYS A 687 27.04 -19.91 15.20
N MET A 688 27.77 -20.93 14.74
CA MET A 688 27.98 -21.20 13.32
C MET A 688 26.67 -21.50 12.58
N LYS A 689 25.76 -22.26 13.20
CA LYS A 689 24.47 -22.58 12.60
C LYS A 689 23.65 -21.32 12.28
N HIS A 690 23.44 -20.45 13.27
CA HIS A 690 22.69 -19.20 13.09
C HIS A 690 23.34 -18.29 12.03
N ARG A 691 24.68 -18.24 11.97
CA ARG A 691 25.39 -17.45 10.96
C ARG A 691 25.23 -18.02 9.56
N LEU A 692 25.31 -19.33 9.39
CA LEU A 692 25.12 -19.97 8.09
C LEU A 692 23.66 -19.88 7.62
N ASP A 693 22.69 -19.96 8.53
CA ASP A 693 21.28 -19.72 8.22
C ASP A 693 21.06 -18.27 7.74
N HIS A 694 21.70 -17.28 8.39
CA HIS A 694 21.66 -15.88 7.95
C HIS A 694 22.33 -15.67 6.59
N LEU A 695 23.53 -16.19 6.36
CA LEU A 695 24.21 -16.11 5.05
C LEU A 695 23.41 -16.81 3.95
N SER A 696 22.78 -17.94 4.26
CA SER A 696 21.90 -18.63 3.32
C SER A 696 20.67 -17.80 2.98
N SER A 697 20.14 -17.02 3.93
CA SER A 697 18.99 -16.13 3.69
C SER A 697 19.33 -14.97 2.75
N ILE A 698 20.58 -14.50 2.75
CA ILE A 698 21.06 -13.36 1.94
C ILE A 698 21.69 -13.82 0.62
N SER A 699 21.93 -15.12 0.44
CA SER A 699 22.59 -15.65 -0.75
C SER A 699 21.92 -15.24 -2.06
N GLN A 700 20.59 -15.15 -2.09
CA GLN A 700 19.86 -14.72 -3.27
C GLN A 700 20.04 -13.23 -3.55
N ALA A 701 19.97 -12.39 -2.50
CA ALA A 701 20.22 -10.96 -2.60
C ALA A 701 21.64 -10.67 -3.12
N PHE A 702 22.65 -11.38 -2.61
CA PHE A 702 24.04 -11.27 -3.10
C PHE A 702 24.15 -11.63 -4.58
N GLU A 703 23.51 -12.73 -5.01
CA GLU A 703 23.50 -13.13 -6.43
C GLU A 703 22.83 -12.09 -7.32
N HIS A 704 21.70 -11.51 -6.90
CA HIS A 704 21.01 -10.46 -7.64
C HIS A 704 21.89 -9.21 -7.81
N VAL A 705 22.55 -8.76 -6.74
CA VAL A 705 23.44 -7.58 -6.81
C VAL A 705 24.63 -7.87 -7.73
N VAL A 706 25.25 -9.06 -7.64
CA VAL A 706 26.35 -9.45 -8.53
C VAL A 706 25.90 -9.61 -9.98
N GLN A 707 24.69 -10.10 -10.23
CA GLN A 707 24.10 -10.16 -11.57
C GLN A 707 23.95 -8.77 -12.18
N TRP A 708 23.45 -7.81 -11.39
CA TRP A 708 23.38 -6.41 -11.80
C TRP A 708 24.78 -5.84 -12.10
N LEU A 709 25.79 -6.13 -11.27
CA LEU A 709 27.18 -5.76 -11.55
C LEU A 709 27.73 -6.37 -12.84
N ASN A 710 27.43 -7.64 -13.14
CA ASN A 710 27.88 -8.29 -14.37
C ASN A 710 27.34 -7.61 -15.63
N GLN A 711 26.15 -7.01 -15.55
CA GLN A 711 25.51 -6.29 -16.66
C GLN A 711 26.13 -4.91 -16.89
N GLY A 712 26.46 -4.17 -15.82
CA GLY A 712 26.86 -2.76 -15.93
C GLY A 712 28.32 -2.42 -15.59
N CYS A 713 29.05 -3.28 -14.88
CA CYS A 713 30.42 -2.97 -14.45
C CYS A 713 31.41 -3.06 -15.63
N PRO A 714 32.21 -2.00 -15.88
CA PRO A 714 33.23 -2.00 -16.94
C PRO A 714 34.41 -2.92 -16.57
N ASN A 715 34.76 -3.03 -15.29
CA ASN A 715 35.82 -3.90 -14.81
C ASN A 715 35.31 -5.35 -14.68
N LYS A 716 35.46 -6.12 -15.76
CA LYS A 716 35.08 -7.54 -15.80
C LYS A 716 35.97 -8.42 -14.93
N ASP A 717 37.18 -8.00 -14.60
CA ASP A 717 38.08 -8.80 -13.76
C ASP A 717 37.68 -8.72 -12.28
N LEU A 718 37.26 -7.53 -11.81
CA LEU A 718 36.73 -7.36 -10.46
C LEU A 718 35.45 -8.19 -10.23
N THR A 719 34.53 -8.19 -11.20
CA THR A 719 33.29 -8.97 -11.11
C THR A 719 33.55 -10.48 -11.21
N LYS A 720 34.50 -10.94 -12.03
CA LYS A 720 34.95 -12.34 -12.04
C LYS A 720 35.54 -12.75 -10.68
N GLU A 721 36.36 -11.90 -10.08
CA GLU A 721 36.95 -12.17 -8.78
C GLU A 721 35.90 -12.27 -7.67
N LEU A 722 34.91 -11.36 -7.64
CA LEU A 722 33.78 -11.43 -6.71
C LEU A 722 32.98 -12.74 -6.86
N ASN A 723 32.65 -13.13 -8.10
CA ASN A 723 31.96 -14.39 -8.37
C ASN A 723 32.78 -15.60 -7.89
N ARG A 724 34.10 -15.60 -8.14
CA ARG A 724 35.01 -16.67 -7.71
C ARG A 724 35.05 -16.79 -6.19
N ARG A 725 35.22 -15.67 -5.49
CA ARG A 725 35.24 -15.62 -4.03
C ARG A 725 33.90 -16.05 -3.43
N TRP A 726 32.79 -15.63 -4.03
CA TRP A 726 31.46 -16.04 -3.61
C TRP A 726 31.21 -17.55 -3.82
N ASP A 727 31.65 -18.11 -4.95
CA ASP A 727 31.54 -19.56 -5.21
C ASP A 727 32.40 -20.38 -4.21
N LEU A 728 33.60 -19.90 -3.86
CA LEU A 728 34.44 -20.49 -2.79
C LEU A 728 33.78 -20.42 -1.40
N LEU A 729 33.12 -19.30 -1.11
CA LEU A 729 32.41 -19.11 0.15
C LEU A 729 31.21 -20.04 0.26
N LYS A 730 30.40 -20.16 -0.81
CA LYS A 730 29.32 -21.14 -0.91
C LYS A 730 29.80 -22.57 -0.70
N LEU A 731 30.95 -22.92 -1.29
CA LEU A 731 31.55 -24.24 -1.11
C LEU A 731 31.94 -24.48 0.35
N SER A 732 32.48 -23.45 1.01
CA SER A 732 32.83 -23.50 2.44
C SER A 732 31.58 -23.67 3.31
N ILE A 733 30.52 -22.90 3.05
CA ILE A 733 29.21 -23.01 3.72
C ILE A 733 28.65 -24.42 3.57
N LEU A 734 28.69 -24.98 2.36
CA LEU A 734 28.23 -26.32 2.04
C LEU A 734 28.98 -27.39 2.86
N CYS A 735 30.31 -27.28 2.91
CA CYS A 735 31.17 -28.24 3.63
C CYS A 735 31.00 -28.14 5.15
N VAL A 736 30.92 -26.93 5.71
CA VAL A 736 30.69 -26.74 7.15
C VAL A 736 29.30 -27.23 7.57
N THR A 737 28.30 -27.09 6.70
CA THR A 737 26.96 -27.67 6.93
C THR A 737 27.02 -29.19 6.87
N ALA A 738 27.76 -29.77 5.93
CA ALA A 738 27.94 -31.22 5.82
C ALA A 738 28.61 -31.81 7.08
N THR A 739 29.55 -31.10 7.70
CA THR A 739 30.20 -31.53 8.95
C THR A 739 29.37 -31.25 10.21
N LYS A 740 28.08 -30.91 10.07
CA LYS A 740 27.16 -30.57 11.18
C LYS A 740 27.74 -29.51 12.13
N TYR A 741 28.57 -28.61 11.60
CA TYR A 741 29.26 -27.56 12.37
C TYR A 741 30.26 -28.08 13.44
N GLN A 742 30.56 -29.39 13.48
CA GLN A 742 31.34 -30.04 14.56
C GLN A 742 32.86 -29.99 14.35
N SER A 743 33.32 -29.88 13.09
CA SER A 743 34.74 -29.84 12.75
C SER A 743 35.43 -28.54 13.18
N LYS A 744 36.78 -28.52 13.21
CA LYS A 744 37.58 -27.28 13.32
C LYS A 744 37.40 -26.41 12.06
N ASN A 745 36.27 -25.72 11.99
CA ASN A 745 35.75 -25.08 10.78
C ASN A 745 36.73 -24.08 10.14
N GLY A 746 37.54 -23.36 10.93
CA GLY A 746 38.58 -22.48 10.39
C GLY A 746 39.68 -23.19 9.60
N ILE A 747 40.03 -24.44 9.96
CA ILE A 747 41.01 -25.25 9.21
C ILE A 747 40.39 -25.76 7.91
N LEU A 748 39.10 -26.17 7.96
CA LEU A 748 38.36 -26.63 6.80
C LEU A 748 38.16 -25.51 5.77
N THR A 749 37.69 -24.33 6.21
CA THR A 749 37.48 -23.16 5.33
C THR A 749 38.79 -22.70 4.70
N ARG A 750 39.90 -22.65 5.46
CA ARG A 750 41.22 -22.30 4.92
C ARG A 750 41.72 -23.34 3.90
N SER A 751 41.56 -24.62 4.21
CA SER A 751 41.91 -25.71 3.28
C SER A 751 41.10 -25.66 1.98
N ILE A 752 39.81 -25.28 2.06
CA ILE A 752 38.97 -25.11 0.87
C ILE A 752 39.47 -23.92 0.04
N LYS A 753 39.73 -22.78 0.69
CA LYS A 753 40.21 -21.56 0.02
C LYS A 753 41.56 -21.79 -0.68
N GLU A 754 42.50 -22.47 -0.03
CA GLU A 754 43.82 -22.76 -0.61
C GLU A 754 43.77 -23.80 -1.72
N ARG A 755 43.05 -24.92 -1.53
CA ARG A 755 43.04 -26.03 -2.49
C ARG A 755 42.15 -25.78 -3.71
N PHE A 756 41.09 -24.99 -3.56
CA PHE A 756 40.09 -24.78 -4.61
C PHE A 756 40.09 -23.38 -5.22
N ALA A 757 41.03 -22.50 -4.83
CA ALA A 757 41.13 -21.13 -5.34
C ALA A 757 41.01 -21.02 -6.87
N ASN A 758 41.58 -21.97 -7.61
CA ASN A 758 41.67 -21.95 -9.06
C ASN A 758 40.75 -22.97 -9.74
N CYS A 759 39.83 -23.60 -9.01
CA CYS A 759 38.95 -24.63 -9.56
C CYS A 759 37.71 -24.00 -10.22
N GLN A 760 37.33 -24.51 -11.40
CA GLN A 760 36.09 -24.13 -12.09
C GLN A 760 34.85 -24.90 -11.60
N PHE A 761 35.02 -25.74 -10.56
CA PHE A 761 34.01 -26.58 -9.91
C PHE A 761 33.21 -27.53 -10.82
N ASP A 762 33.63 -27.67 -12.07
CA ASP A 762 33.01 -28.45 -13.14
C ASP A 762 33.88 -29.66 -13.54
N ASN A 763 34.67 -30.21 -12.61
CA ASN A 763 35.48 -31.41 -12.83
C ASN A 763 35.34 -32.41 -11.67
N ILE A 764 35.40 -33.71 -11.99
CA ILE A 764 35.20 -34.80 -11.03
C ILE A 764 36.35 -34.88 -10.01
N ASP A 765 37.56 -34.49 -10.40
CA ASP A 765 38.74 -34.58 -9.52
C ASP A 765 38.67 -33.58 -8.35
N SER A 766 38.19 -32.36 -8.61
CA SER A 766 37.86 -31.38 -7.57
C SER A 766 36.74 -31.89 -6.66
N LEU A 767 35.70 -32.51 -7.20
CA LEU A 767 34.66 -33.13 -6.39
C LEU A 767 35.22 -34.25 -5.49
N ASN A 768 36.10 -35.10 -6.01
CA ASN A 768 36.74 -36.16 -5.22
C ASN A 768 37.67 -35.62 -4.13
N ALA A 769 38.47 -34.61 -4.47
CA ALA A 769 39.33 -33.94 -3.49
C ALA A 769 38.51 -33.31 -2.36
N LEU A 770 37.33 -32.76 -2.68
CA LEU A 770 36.39 -32.20 -1.71
C LEU A 770 35.78 -33.29 -0.83
N LEU A 771 35.31 -34.39 -1.42
CA LEU A 771 34.75 -35.52 -0.69
C LEU A 771 35.76 -36.14 0.26
N ALA A 772 37.03 -36.30 -0.17
CA ALA A 772 38.11 -36.78 0.68
C ALA A 772 38.41 -35.80 1.84
N LEU A 773 38.39 -34.49 1.58
CA LEU A 773 38.58 -33.46 2.60
C LEU A 773 37.47 -33.52 3.67
N VAL A 774 36.20 -33.59 3.26
CA VAL A 774 35.05 -33.67 4.18
C VAL A 774 35.03 -35.02 4.92
N GLN A 775 35.31 -36.13 4.23
CA GLN A 775 35.40 -37.45 4.85
C GLN A 775 36.51 -37.52 5.90
N SER A 776 37.69 -36.95 5.62
CA SER A 776 38.77 -36.88 6.61
C SER A 776 38.41 -36.06 7.84
N SER A 777 37.59 -35.01 7.67
CA SER A 777 37.09 -34.18 8.77
C SER A 777 36.06 -34.94 9.61
N LEU A 778 35.09 -35.63 8.99
CA LEU A 778 34.07 -36.43 9.68
C LEU A 778 34.66 -37.65 10.42
N ASN A 779 35.72 -38.26 9.88
CA ASN A 779 36.40 -39.39 10.52
C ASN A 779 37.08 -39.02 11.84
N GLN A 780 37.42 -37.74 12.06
CA GLN A 780 37.99 -37.27 13.33
C GLN A 780 36.96 -37.27 14.47
N ASP A 781 35.66 -37.22 14.13
CA ASP A 781 34.55 -37.02 15.08
C ASP A 781 33.81 -38.32 15.47
N ARG A 782 34.37 -39.50 15.15
CA ARG A 782 33.80 -40.85 15.45
C ARG A 782 32.37 -41.09 14.93
N VAL A 783 32.04 -40.54 13.77
CA VAL A 783 30.73 -40.72 13.08
C VAL A 783 30.60 -42.12 12.45
N ASP A 784 29.39 -42.70 12.43
CA ASP A 784 29.13 -44.00 11.80
C ASP A 784 29.39 -43.97 10.29
N ARG A 785 29.89 -45.08 9.71
CA ARG A 785 30.19 -45.19 8.28
C ARG A 785 28.96 -44.98 7.40
N ASN A 786 27.79 -45.41 7.84
CA ASN A 786 26.54 -45.22 7.09
C ASN A 786 26.14 -43.74 7.05
N GLU A 787 26.26 -43.05 8.19
CA GLU A 787 25.97 -41.62 8.31
C GLU A 787 26.95 -40.78 7.49
N ILE A 788 28.24 -41.14 7.45
CA ILE A 788 29.23 -40.50 6.57
C ILE A 788 28.83 -40.64 5.10
N ASN A 789 28.39 -41.83 4.67
CA ASN A 789 27.97 -42.05 3.28
C ASN A 789 26.72 -41.21 2.91
N GLU A 790 25.75 -41.09 3.81
CA GLU A 790 24.57 -40.22 3.60
C GLU A 790 24.95 -38.75 3.47
N VAL A 791 25.85 -38.26 4.33
CA VAL A 791 26.36 -36.88 4.27
C VAL A 791 27.13 -36.61 2.98
N LEU A 792 28.00 -37.52 2.56
CA LEU A 792 28.75 -37.40 1.31
C LEU A 792 27.82 -37.43 0.09
N GLN A 793 26.77 -38.25 0.10
CA GLN A 793 25.76 -38.27 -0.95
C GLN A 793 24.97 -36.95 -1.01
N TRP A 794 24.56 -36.41 0.13
CA TRP A 794 23.92 -35.10 0.21
C TRP A 794 24.85 -33.99 -0.31
N LEU A 795 26.13 -34.04 0.04
CA LEU A 795 27.14 -33.09 -0.42
C LEU A 795 27.28 -33.11 -1.95
N VAL A 796 27.33 -34.30 -2.56
CA VAL A 796 27.36 -34.42 -4.04
C VAL A 796 26.09 -33.85 -4.67
N GLN A 797 24.90 -34.16 -4.13
CA GLN A 797 23.63 -33.64 -4.67
C GLN A 797 23.61 -32.11 -4.70
N LYS A 798 24.08 -31.47 -3.62
CA LYS A 798 24.10 -30.02 -3.48
C LYS A 798 25.23 -29.37 -4.28
N TYR A 799 26.42 -29.97 -4.29
CA TYR A 799 27.55 -29.51 -5.09
C TYR A 799 27.18 -29.51 -6.58
N VAL A 800 26.60 -30.61 -7.07
CA VAL A 800 26.15 -30.72 -8.45
C VAL A 800 25.07 -29.68 -8.73
N GLY A 801 24.07 -29.49 -7.86
CA GLY A 801 23.03 -28.48 -8.09
C GLY A 801 23.53 -27.03 -8.07
N MET A 802 24.48 -26.71 -7.19
CA MET A 802 25.00 -25.34 -7.00
C MET A 802 26.09 -24.95 -8.01
N PHE A 803 26.98 -25.88 -8.36
CA PHE A 803 28.17 -25.59 -9.16
C PHE A 803 28.18 -26.30 -10.51
N GLY A 804 27.92 -27.62 -10.53
CA GLY A 804 28.07 -28.44 -11.74
C GLY A 804 26.93 -28.27 -12.74
N LEU A 805 25.70 -28.19 -12.25
CA LEU A 805 24.45 -28.16 -12.99
C LEU A 805 23.67 -26.91 -12.54
N LYS A 806 24.24 -25.71 -12.75
CA LYS A 806 23.63 -24.42 -12.36
C LYS A 806 22.21 -24.28 -12.95
N THR A 807 21.20 -24.68 -12.18
CA THR A 807 19.79 -24.71 -12.60
C THR A 807 19.08 -23.37 -12.39
N VAL A 808 19.74 -22.37 -11.78
CA VAL A 808 19.10 -21.19 -11.21
C VAL A 808 18.12 -20.52 -12.19
N THR A 809 16.95 -20.26 -11.62
CA THR A 809 15.70 -19.72 -12.15
C THR A 809 15.78 -18.27 -12.63
N SER A 810 16.97 -17.68 -12.70
CA SER A 810 17.16 -16.29 -13.16
C SER A 810 16.81 -16.19 -14.64
N HIS A 811 15.71 -15.50 -14.92
CA HIS A 811 15.37 -15.08 -16.27
C HIS A 811 16.49 -14.17 -16.79
N ARG A 812 17.00 -14.52 -17.98
CA ARG A 812 18.02 -13.79 -18.76
C ARG A 812 19.43 -13.86 -18.19
N HIS A 813 20.26 -14.81 -18.64
CA HIS A 813 21.67 -14.53 -18.85
C HIS A 813 22.32 -15.37 -19.96
N GLU A 814 23.00 -14.65 -20.85
CA GLU A 814 23.87 -15.12 -21.94
C GLU A 814 25.32 -15.37 -21.49
N ILE A 815 25.60 -15.55 -20.19
CA ILE A 815 26.95 -15.97 -19.77
C ILE A 815 27.00 -17.49 -19.83
N GLY A 816 27.36 -17.99 -21.01
CA GLY A 816 27.53 -19.41 -21.30
C GLY A 816 28.67 -20.02 -20.49
N ASN A 817 28.40 -20.39 -19.25
CA ASN A 817 29.20 -21.42 -18.59
C ASN A 817 28.76 -22.77 -19.15
N ASN A 818 29.38 -23.16 -20.27
CA ASN A 818 29.23 -24.51 -20.79
C ASN A 818 29.82 -25.47 -19.76
N ILE A 819 28.99 -26.39 -19.26
CA ILE A 819 29.43 -27.48 -18.40
C ILE A 819 30.45 -28.31 -19.18
N SER A 820 31.60 -28.60 -18.58
CA SER A 820 32.59 -29.50 -19.18
C SER A 820 31.97 -30.82 -19.61
N ASP A 821 32.19 -31.21 -20.87
CA ASP A 821 31.66 -32.45 -21.44
C ASP A 821 32.14 -33.68 -20.65
N ASP A 822 33.39 -33.67 -20.17
CA ASP A 822 33.98 -34.74 -19.35
C ASP A 822 33.24 -34.91 -18.01
N PHE A 823 32.89 -33.79 -17.36
CA PHE A 823 32.17 -33.81 -16.09
C PHE A 823 30.73 -34.29 -16.27
N ALA A 824 30.03 -33.76 -17.27
CA ALA A 824 28.67 -34.17 -17.59
C ALA A 824 28.62 -35.66 -17.97
N GLU A 825 29.56 -36.14 -18.78
CA GLU A 825 29.64 -37.55 -19.18
C GLU A 825 29.87 -38.47 -17.97
N LYS A 826 30.89 -38.18 -17.15
CA LYS A 826 31.18 -38.97 -15.94
C LYS A 826 30.01 -38.95 -14.95
N LEU A 827 29.34 -37.80 -14.77
CA LEU A 827 28.16 -37.70 -13.92
C LEU A 827 27.00 -38.57 -14.44
N ILE A 828 26.73 -38.55 -15.75
CA ILE A 828 25.71 -39.39 -16.39
C ILE A 828 26.05 -40.87 -16.21
N GLN A 829 27.30 -41.27 -16.44
CA GLN A 829 27.75 -42.65 -16.26
C GLN A 829 27.60 -43.12 -14.80
N TRP A 830 27.93 -42.26 -13.83
CA TRP A 830 27.78 -42.54 -12.40
C TRP A 830 26.31 -42.76 -12.01
N VAL A 831 25.42 -41.85 -12.40
CA VAL A 831 23.97 -41.98 -12.14
C VAL A 831 23.38 -43.20 -12.85
N GLY A 832 23.89 -43.51 -14.05
CA GLY A 832 23.59 -44.74 -14.81
C GLY A 832 24.07 -46.03 -14.16
N GLY A 833 24.79 -45.96 -13.04
CA GLY A 833 25.23 -47.12 -12.26
C GLY A 833 26.53 -47.75 -12.75
N ARG A 834 27.26 -47.12 -13.69
CA ARG A 834 28.63 -47.55 -13.99
C ARG A 834 29.52 -47.20 -12.82
N ARG A 835 30.26 -48.19 -12.33
CA ARG A 835 31.27 -47.98 -11.29
C ARG A 835 32.41 -47.19 -11.92
N LEU A 836 32.54 -45.92 -11.53
CA LEU A 836 33.69 -45.11 -11.85
C LEU A 836 34.73 -45.31 -10.76
N ASP A 837 35.99 -45.54 -11.13
CA ASP A 837 37.11 -45.63 -10.19
C ASP A 837 37.38 -44.27 -9.50
N THR A 838 36.76 -43.19 -10.00
CA THR A 838 36.97 -41.83 -9.52
C THR A 838 36.11 -41.47 -8.30
N LEU A 839 34.82 -41.84 -8.23
CA LEU A 839 33.94 -41.47 -7.10
C LEU A 839 33.95 -42.50 -5.97
N LEU A 840 34.07 -42.04 -4.72
CA LEU A 840 34.27 -42.85 -3.51
C LEU A 840 33.11 -43.83 -3.18
N PHE A 841 31.93 -43.65 -3.78
CA PHE A 841 30.72 -44.44 -3.49
C PHE A 841 29.78 -44.55 -4.70
N SER A 842 28.89 -45.55 -4.66
CA SER A 842 27.79 -45.71 -5.62
C SER A 842 26.58 -44.85 -5.23
N PRO A 843 25.89 -44.20 -6.18
CA PRO A 843 24.76 -43.32 -5.84
C PRO A 843 23.55 -44.13 -5.39
N ALA A 844 22.95 -43.79 -4.23
CA ALA A 844 21.68 -44.35 -3.82
C ALA A 844 20.53 -43.85 -4.71
N SER A 845 19.37 -44.51 -4.61
CA SER A 845 18.18 -44.19 -5.41
C SER A 845 17.73 -42.73 -5.28
N PHE A 846 17.84 -42.14 -4.08
CA PHE A 846 17.52 -40.73 -3.84
C PHE A 846 18.48 -39.79 -4.57
N THR A 847 19.79 -40.03 -4.47
CA THR A 847 20.84 -39.28 -5.19
C THR A 847 20.65 -39.35 -6.71
N LYS A 848 20.33 -40.55 -7.24
CA LYS A 848 20.01 -40.74 -8.65
C LYS A 848 18.81 -39.89 -9.10
N MET A 849 17.75 -39.82 -8.28
CA MET A 849 16.55 -39.01 -8.58
C MET A 849 16.82 -37.51 -8.54
N GLU A 850 17.58 -37.03 -7.56
CA GLU A 850 17.89 -35.60 -7.40
C GLU A 850 18.76 -35.09 -8.56
N ILE A 851 19.88 -35.76 -8.84
CA ILE A 851 20.77 -35.38 -9.94
C ILE A 851 20.08 -35.57 -11.29
N GLY A 852 19.30 -36.64 -11.45
CA GLY A 852 18.45 -36.81 -12.62
C GLY A 852 17.52 -35.61 -12.84
N SER A 853 16.89 -35.10 -11.78
CA SER A 853 15.98 -33.93 -11.85
C SER A 853 16.71 -32.68 -12.31
N GLN A 854 17.93 -32.47 -11.82
CA GLN A 854 18.79 -31.35 -12.23
C GLN A 854 19.21 -31.48 -13.71
N LEU A 855 19.57 -32.70 -14.17
CA LEU A 855 19.90 -32.97 -15.58
C LEU A 855 18.70 -32.68 -16.51
N ILE A 856 17.51 -33.16 -16.14
CA ILE A 856 16.27 -32.92 -16.90
C ILE A 856 15.91 -31.42 -16.97
N ALA A 857 16.14 -30.67 -15.89
CA ALA A 857 15.92 -29.23 -15.87
C ALA A 857 16.85 -28.48 -16.85
N ILE A 858 18.10 -28.94 -16.97
CA ILE A 858 19.14 -28.31 -17.80
C ILE A 858 18.97 -28.58 -19.28
N ILE A 859 18.68 -29.82 -19.69
CA ILE A 859 18.53 -30.17 -21.13
C ILE A 859 17.36 -29.47 -21.83
N ARG A 860 16.51 -28.77 -21.08
CA ARG A 860 15.43 -27.92 -21.60
C ARG A 860 15.91 -26.50 -21.94
N LYS A 861 17.05 -26.05 -21.40
CA LYS A 861 17.67 -24.77 -21.74
C LYS A 861 18.46 -24.95 -23.05
N LYS A 862 18.28 -24.02 -24.01
CA LYS A 862 18.94 -24.10 -25.33
C LYS A 862 20.48 -24.05 -25.23
N GLU A 863 20.99 -23.43 -24.16
CA GLU A 863 22.41 -23.22 -23.90
C GLU A 863 23.18 -24.51 -23.53
N HIS A 864 22.50 -25.59 -23.12
CA HIS A 864 23.15 -26.84 -22.67
C HIS A 864 22.84 -28.04 -23.58
N GLN A 865 22.92 -27.81 -24.90
CA GLN A 865 22.70 -28.86 -25.90
C GLN A 865 23.75 -29.97 -25.83
N ASN A 866 24.95 -29.69 -25.32
CA ASN A 866 26.02 -30.67 -25.09
C ASN A 866 25.61 -31.78 -24.10
N VAL A 867 25.05 -31.42 -22.94
CA VAL A 867 24.55 -32.37 -21.94
C VAL A 867 23.42 -33.24 -22.52
N ARG A 868 22.55 -32.65 -23.34
CA ARG A 868 21.50 -33.37 -24.06
C ARG A 868 22.07 -34.39 -25.04
N ASN A 869 23.12 -34.03 -25.78
CA ASN A 869 23.79 -34.94 -26.70
C ASN A 869 24.50 -36.10 -25.97
N LEU A 870 25.17 -35.83 -24.84
CA LEU A 870 25.81 -36.85 -24.01
C LEU A 870 24.78 -37.83 -23.40
N LEU A 871 23.64 -37.32 -22.91
CA LEU A 871 22.53 -38.17 -22.47
C LEU A 871 22.00 -39.04 -23.61
N MET A 872 21.85 -38.49 -24.83
CA MET A 872 21.43 -39.26 -25.99
C MET A 872 22.44 -40.37 -26.33
N GLN A 873 23.74 -40.08 -26.32
CA GLN A 873 24.80 -41.07 -26.58
C GLN A 873 24.77 -42.19 -25.54
N HIS A 874 24.64 -41.86 -24.25
CA HIS A 874 24.55 -42.88 -23.19
C HIS A 874 23.30 -43.76 -23.33
N LEU A 875 22.18 -43.16 -23.75
CA LEU A 875 20.92 -43.85 -23.97
C LEU A 875 20.87 -44.69 -25.25
N GLN A 876 21.72 -44.45 -26.25
CA GLN A 876 21.73 -45.26 -27.49
C GLN A 876 22.02 -46.75 -27.22
N ALA A 877 22.74 -47.07 -26.14
CA ALA A 877 23.03 -48.43 -25.72
C ALA A 877 21.98 -49.03 -24.76
N CYS A 878 20.93 -48.27 -24.39
CA CYS A 878 19.92 -48.68 -23.43
C CYS A 878 18.62 -49.12 -24.12
N ASP A 879 17.90 -50.06 -23.51
CA ASP A 879 16.51 -50.35 -23.85
C ASP A 879 15.53 -49.60 -22.93
N LEU A 880 14.22 -49.75 -23.15
CA LEU A 880 13.20 -49.11 -22.32
C LEU A 880 13.14 -49.65 -20.88
N ASN A 881 13.64 -50.87 -20.65
CA ASN A 881 13.60 -51.52 -19.35
C ASN A 881 14.85 -51.25 -18.50
N ASN A 882 15.87 -50.60 -19.07
CA ASN A 882 17.09 -50.22 -18.38
C ASN A 882 16.78 -49.33 -17.16
N GLU A 883 17.50 -49.57 -16.05
CA GLU A 883 17.31 -48.82 -14.79
C GLU A 883 17.44 -47.31 -15.00
N PHE A 884 18.38 -46.87 -15.84
CA PHE A 884 18.61 -45.47 -16.14
C PHE A 884 17.47 -44.87 -16.99
N ALA A 885 16.95 -45.61 -17.96
CA ALA A 885 15.80 -45.17 -18.77
C ALA A 885 14.54 -45.00 -17.90
N VAL A 886 14.28 -45.96 -16.99
CA VAL A 886 13.17 -45.89 -16.02
C VAL A 886 13.35 -44.73 -15.05
N LEU A 887 14.58 -44.48 -14.59
CA LEU A 887 14.93 -43.34 -13.74
C LEU A 887 14.56 -42.02 -14.43
N LEU A 888 14.99 -41.81 -15.69
CA LEU A 888 14.70 -40.57 -16.43
C LEU A 888 13.20 -40.36 -16.65
N ILE A 889 12.42 -41.42 -16.92
CA ILE A 889 10.95 -41.32 -16.99
C ILE A 889 10.38 -40.84 -15.65
N ARG A 890 10.79 -41.45 -14.54
CA ARG A 890 10.30 -41.09 -13.18
C ARG A 890 10.68 -39.67 -12.80
N VAL A 891 11.91 -39.28 -13.08
CA VAL A 891 12.42 -37.93 -12.82
C VAL A 891 11.61 -36.89 -13.60
N GLN A 892 11.42 -37.11 -14.90
CA GLN A 892 10.64 -36.20 -15.74
C GLN A 892 9.18 -36.14 -15.30
N GLU A 893 8.57 -37.28 -14.95
CA GLU A 893 7.22 -37.33 -14.39
C GLU A 893 7.12 -36.52 -13.09
N HIS A 894 8.09 -36.68 -12.18
CA HIS A 894 8.16 -35.94 -10.92
C HIS A 894 8.30 -34.43 -11.15
N PHE A 895 9.20 -34.03 -12.05
CA PHE A 895 9.41 -32.65 -12.43
C PHE A 895 8.13 -32.02 -13.01
N LEU A 896 7.42 -32.73 -13.89
CA LEU A 896 6.18 -32.26 -14.49
C LEU A 896 5.09 -32.06 -13.43
N HIS A 897 4.97 -32.98 -12.45
CA HIS A 897 4.05 -32.82 -11.33
C HIS A 897 4.38 -31.63 -10.42
N PHE A 898 5.66 -31.30 -10.21
CA PHE A 898 6.07 -30.15 -9.37
C PHE A 898 5.96 -28.80 -10.09
N ARG A 899 6.40 -28.70 -11.34
CA ARG A 899 6.32 -27.46 -12.14
C ARG A 899 4.87 -27.01 -12.34
N GLU A 900 3.92 -27.94 -12.26
CA GLU A 900 2.49 -27.70 -12.38
C GLU A 900 1.74 -27.60 -11.02
N MET A 901 2.36 -27.13 -9.92
CA MET A 901 1.60 -26.74 -8.72
C MET A 901 0.48 -25.73 -9.02
N VAL A 902 0.62 -24.93 -10.08
CA VAL A 902 -0.42 -24.03 -10.62
C VAL A 902 -1.60 -24.81 -11.23
N HIS A 903 -1.41 -26.02 -11.75
CA HIS A 903 -2.49 -26.85 -12.29
C HIS A 903 -3.23 -27.68 -11.26
N ARG A 904 -2.73 -27.86 -10.02
CA ARG A 904 -3.59 -28.41 -8.94
C ARG A 904 -4.80 -27.51 -8.69
N LYS A 905 -4.60 -26.18 -8.62
CA LYS A 905 -5.69 -25.19 -8.58
C LYS A 905 -6.56 -25.24 -9.85
N ARG A 906 -5.95 -25.48 -11.01
CA ARG A 906 -6.65 -25.57 -12.30
C ARG A 906 -7.46 -26.87 -12.45
N LEU A 907 -7.01 -28.01 -11.91
CA LEU A 907 -7.72 -29.31 -11.85
C LEU A 907 -8.93 -29.27 -10.91
N GLU A 908 -8.93 -28.37 -9.92
CA GLU A 908 -10.10 -28.08 -9.09
C GLU A 908 -11.12 -27.17 -9.82
N GLN A 909 -10.66 -26.33 -10.75
CA GLN A 909 -11.47 -25.38 -11.53
C GLN A 909 -12.00 -25.97 -12.85
N GLU A 910 -11.25 -26.88 -13.49
CA GLU A 910 -11.62 -27.51 -14.75
C GLU A 910 -12.46 -28.77 -14.50
N ASP A 911 -13.70 -28.76 -14.99
CA ASP A 911 -14.63 -29.88 -14.80
C ASP A 911 -14.42 -31.03 -15.79
N ARG A 912 -13.61 -30.87 -16.86
CA ARG A 912 -13.51 -31.83 -17.99
C ARG A 912 -12.08 -31.97 -18.52
N PRO A 913 -11.70 -33.12 -19.12
CA PRO A 913 -10.38 -33.32 -19.72
C PRO A 913 -10.20 -32.54 -21.04
N ASP A 914 -8.99 -32.00 -21.26
CA ASP A 914 -8.59 -31.41 -22.55
C ASP A 914 -8.31 -32.50 -23.60
N VAL A 915 -9.31 -32.74 -24.46
CA VAL A 915 -9.26 -33.76 -25.51
C VAL A 915 -8.15 -33.49 -26.53
N GLN A 916 -7.91 -32.22 -26.91
CA GLN A 916 -6.91 -31.88 -27.92
C GLN A 916 -5.50 -32.22 -27.44
N LYS A 917 -5.24 -32.07 -26.14
CA LYS A 917 -3.95 -32.44 -25.56
C LYS A 917 -3.66 -33.94 -25.69
N PHE A 918 -4.65 -34.81 -25.47
CA PHE A 918 -4.47 -36.27 -25.66
C PHE A 918 -4.20 -36.65 -27.12
N VAL A 919 -4.86 -35.97 -28.08
CA VAL A 919 -4.62 -36.18 -29.51
C VAL A 919 -3.18 -35.79 -29.87
N ARG A 920 -2.76 -34.57 -29.48
CA ARG A 920 -1.39 -34.08 -29.73
C ARG A 920 -0.34 -34.99 -29.09
N LEU A 921 -0.57 -35.51 -27.88
CA LEU A 921 0.36 -36.44 -27.22
C LEU A 921 0.47 -37.77 -27.95
N SER A 922 -0.65 -38.32 -28.44
CA SER A 922 -0.65 -39.57 -29.22
C SER A 922 0.11 -39.41 -30.55
N GLU A 923 -0.06 -38.27 -31.24
CA GLU A 923 0.67 -37.92 -32.46
C GLU A 923 2.17 -37.70 -32.17
N THR A 924 2.49 -36.92 -31.13
CA THR A 924 3.86 -36.65 -30.70
C THR A 924 4.58 -37.95 -30.35
N LEU A 925 3.94 -38.84 -29.59
CA LEU A 925 4.52 -40.15 -29.25
C LEU A 925 4.85 -40.96 -30.51
N LYS A 926 3.91 -41.01 -31.47
CA LYS A 926 4.12 -41.70 -32.74
C LYS A 926 5.26 -41.10 -33.56
N GLU A 927 5.33 -39.77 -33.62
CA GLU A 927 6.40 -39.04 -34.30
C GLU A 927 7.77 -39.30 -33.67
N LYS A 928 7.88 -39.21 -32.33
CA LYS A 928 9.14 -39.43 -31.62
C LYS A 928 9.65 -40.86 -31.74
N ILE A 929 8.75 -41.85 -31.75
CA ILE A 929 9.11 -43.25 -32.00
C ILE A 929 9.62 -43.43 -33.44
N ARG A 930 8.99 -42.78 -34.43
CA ARG A 930 9.46 -42.79 -35.82
C ARG A 930 10.87 -42.22 -35.96
N ASN A 931 11.18 -41.18 -35.19
CA ASN A 931 12.48 -40.50 -35.19
C ASN A 931 13.59 -41.30 -34.44
N ARG A 932 13.26 -42.44 -33.80
CA ARG A 932 14.19 -43.34 -33.08
C ARG A 932 15.08 -42.68 -32.02
N ASN A 933 14.67 -41.54 -31.47
CA ASN A 933 15.41 -40.86 -30.40
C ASN A 933 14.90 -41.32 -29.03
N LEU A 934 15.67 -42.16 -28.33
CA LEU A 934 15.24 -42.73 -27.05
C LEU A 934 14.98 -41.66 -25.99
N LEU A 935 15.82 -40.62 -25.87
CA LEU A 935 15.61 -39.55 -24.88
C LEU A 935 14.26 -38.86 -25.08
N ASP A 936 13.93 -38.47 -26.31
CA ASP A 936 12.64 -37.84 -26.63
C ASP A 936 11.46 -38.78 -26.38
N ILE A 937 11.63 -40.08 -26.67
CA ILE A 937 10.62 -41.10 -26.37
C ILE A 937 10.40 -41.17 -24.84
N LEU A 938 11.46 -41.25 -24.02
CA LEU A 938 11.35 -41.29 -22.55
C LEU A 938 10.67 -40.05 -21.98
N LEU A 939 11.03 -38.85 -22.47
CA LEU A 939 10.41 -37.59 -22.04
C LEU A 939 8.91 -37.56 -22.41
N THR A 940 8.57 -38.03 -23.60
CA THR A 940 7.17 -38.11 -24.07
C THR A 940 6.38 -39.16 -23.29
N ILE A 941 6.98 -40.30 -22.92
CA ILE A 941 6.36 -41.30 -22.05
C ILE A 941 5.97 -40.68 -20.71
N ALA A 942 6.86 -39.92 -20.09
CA ALA A 942 6.58 -39.25 -18.82
C ALA A 942 5.45 -38.21 -18.93
N GLU A 943 5.39 -37.45 -20.03
CA GLU A 943 4.24 -36.56 -20.32
C GLU A 943 2.95 -37.36 -20.49
N CYS A 944 2.98 -38.47 -21.24
CA CYS A 944 1.83 -39.35 -21.40
C CYS A 944 1.37 -39.92 -20.06
N LYS A 945 2.28 -40.29 -19.16
CA LYS A 945 1.95 -40.75 -17.81
C LYS A 945 1.28 -39.65 -16.99
N MET A 946 1.80 -38.43 -16.98
CA MET A 946 1.17 -37.30 -16.27
C MET A 946 -0.27 -37.06 -16.76
N TRP A 947 -0.48 -37.01 -18.08
CA TRP A 947 -1.83 -36.81 -18.64
C TRP A 947 -2.74 -38.02 -18.43
N THR A 948 -2.19 -39.24 -18.37
CA THR A 948 -2.92 -40.44 -17.97
C THR A 948 -3.36 -40.35 -16.50
N TYR A 949 -2.51 -39.81 -15.62
CA TYR A 949 -2.86 -39.54 -14.23
C TYR A 949 -4.00 -38.49 -14.13
N TYR A 950 -3.97 -37.42 -14.92
CA TYR A 950 -5.10 -36.46 -14.98
C TYR A 950 -6.37 -37.10 -15.56
N LEU A 951 -6.24 -37.92 -16.61
CA LEU A 951 -7.38 -38.66 -17.14
C LEU A 951 -8.01 -39.56 -16.07
N SER A 952 -7.19 -40.23 -15.26
CA SER A 952 -7.68 -41.05 -14.15
C SER A 952 -8.51 -40.22 -13.16
N HIS A 953 -8.13 -38.96 -12.91
CA HIS A 953 -8.88 -38.05 -12.04
C HIS A 953 -10.26 -37.77 -12.63
N TYR A 954 -10.32 -37.30 -13.88
CA TYR A 954 -11.57 -36.96 -14.56
C TYR A 954 -12.51 -38.16 -14.73
N ILE A 955 -12.00 -39.31 -15.20
CA ILE A 955 -12.79 -40.52 -15.39
C ILE A 955 -13.24 -41.08 -14.04
N SER A 956 -12.45 -40.97 -12.98
CA SER A 956 -12.88 -41.45 -11.66
C SER A 956 -14.12 -40.69 -11.16
N ARG A 957 -14.27 -39.39 -11.47
CA ARG A 957 -15.48 -38.62 -11.13
C ARG A 957 -16.72 -39.15 -11.86
N THR A 958 -16.57 -39.66 -13.08
CA THR A 958 -17.69 -40.21 -13.86
C THR A 958 -18.07 -41.65 -13.48
N MET A 959 -17.34 -42.30 -12.56
CA MET A 959 -17.66 -43.65 -12.07
C MET A 959 -18.69 -43.66 -10.92
N VAL A 960 -19.49 -42.59 -10.79
CA VAL A 960 -20.57 -42.49 -9.79
C VAL A 960 -21.94 -42.60 -10.46
N VAL A 961 -22.97 -42.84 -9.65
CA VAL A 961 -24.33 -43.17 -10.14
C VAL A 961 -24.94 -42.06 -11.00
N SER A 962 -24.55 -40.79 -10.82
CA SER A 962 -25.05 -39.65 -11.59
C SER A 962 -24.50 -39.55 -13.01
N TYR A 963 -23.64 -40.47 -13.46
CA TYR A 963 -23.12 -40.49 -14.83
C TYR A 963 -23.55 -41.75 -15.58
N THR A 964 -23.83 -41.60 -16.88
CA THR A 964 -24.21 -42.70 -17.77
C THR A 964 -23.31 -42.74 -18.99
N TYR A 965 -22.76 -43.93 -19.27
CA TYR A 965 -22.00 -44.23 -20.49
C TYR A 965 -22.98 -44.79 -21.53
N GLY A 966 -23.13 -44.09 -22.65
CA GLY A 966 -24.01 -44.45 -23.78
C GLY A 966 -23.31 -44.27 -25.12
N GLU A 967 -24.03 -44.50 -26.23
CA GLU A 967 -23.43 -44.43 -27.58
C GLU A 967 -23.06 -43.00 -27.99
N GLU A 968 -23.75 -41.99 -27.45
CA GLU A 968 -23.45 -40.57 -27.70
C GLU A 968 -22.33 -40.00 -26.83
N GLY A 969 -21.81 -40.77 -25.86
CA GLY A 969 -20.77 -40.35 -24.94
C GLY A 969 -21.09 -40.57 -23.46
N ILE A 970 -20.44 -39.78 -22.59
CA ILE A 970 -20.66 -39.76 -21.15
C ILE A 970 -21.58 -38.58 -20.82
N LYS A 971 -22.70 -38.85 -20.14
CA LYS A 971 -23.68 -37.83 -19.73
C LYS A 971 -23.77 -37.79 -18.20
N HIS A 972 -23.75 -36.60 -17.62
CA HIS A 972 -24.10 -36.34 -16.23
C HIS A 972 -25.61 -36.12 -16.11
N PHE A 973 -26.25 -36.65 -15.07
CA PHE A 973 -27.64 -36.37 -14.78
C PHE A 973 -27.81 -35.98 -13.30
N TRP A 974 -28.67 -35.00 -13.07
CA TRP A 974 -29.10 -34.59 -11.74
C TRP A 974 -30.61 -34.43 -11.70
N LEU A 975 -31.15 -34.40 -10.49
CA LEU A 975 -32.57 -34.17 -10.24
C LEU A 975 -32.76 -32.72 -9.83
N GLU A 976 -33.62 -32.00 -10.54
CA GLU A 976 -34.06 -30.66 -10.18
C GLU A 976 -35.57 -30.77 -9.91
N GLY A 977 -35.94 -30.90 -8.63
CA GLY A 977 -37.28 -31.34 -8.24
C GLY A 977 -37.57 -32.79 -8.63
N LYS A 978 -38.59 -33.02 -9.46
CA LYS A 978 -38.96 -34.36 -10.02
C LYS A 978 -38.39 -34.60 -11.42
N GLU A 979 -37.79 -33.60 -12.05
CA GLU A 979 -37.29 -33.71 -13.42
C GLU A 979 -35.82 -34.15 -13.45
N LYS A 980 -35.53 -35.09 -14.35
CA LYS A 980 -34.17 -35.57 -14.61
C LYS A 980 -33.54 -34.73 -15.72
N ARG A 981 -32.63 -33.82 -15.36
CA ARG A 981 -31.83 -33.09 -16.33
C ARG A 981 -30.59 -33.89 -16.71
N MET A 982 -30.16 -33.78 -17.97
CA MET A 982 -28.98 -34.45 -18.51
C MET A 982 -28.07 -33.43 -19.20
N GLN A 983 -26.77 -33.49 -18.92
CA GLN A 983 -25.75 -32.68 -19.58
C GLN A 983 -24.67 -33.60 -20.14
N LEU A 984 -24.28 -33.38 -21.40
CA LEU A 984 -23.18 -34.11 -22.03
C LEU A 984 -21.87 -33.70 -21.37
N TYR A 985 -21.14 -34.66 -20.79
CA TYR A 985 -19.84 -34.47 -20.15
C TYR A 985 -18.69 -34.66 -21.16
N LEU A 986 -18.69 -35.76 -21.91
CA LEU A 986 -17.80 -36.01 -23.05
C LEU A 986 -18.60 -36.63 -24.18
N SER A 987 -18.39 -36.17 -25.42
CA SER A 987 -19.00 -36.80 -26.59
C SER A 987 -18.33 -38.15 -26.90
N ALA A 988 -18.99 -38.98 -27.70
CA ALA A 988 -18.39 -40.22 -28.20
C ALA A 988 -17.08 -39.96 -28.96
N GLN A 989 -17.04 -38.89 -29.76
CA GLN A 989 -15.83 -38.51 -30.50
C GLN A 989 -14.69 -38.11 -29.56
N ASP A 990 -14.99 -37.40 -28.47
CA ASP A 990 -14.00 -37.04 -27.45
C ASP A 990 -13.41 -38.28 -26.79
N CYS A 991 -14.26 -39.24 -26.41
CA CYS A 991 -13.83 -40.52 -25.82
C CYS A 991 -12.94 -41.32 -26.78
N VAL A 992 -13.31 -41.39 -28.06
CA VAL A 992 -12.51 -42.08 -29.09
C VAL A 992 -11.15 -41.39 -29.25
N SER A 993 -11.14 -40.05 -29.26
CA SER A 993 -9.93 -39.23 -29.46
C SER A 993 -8.95 -39.40 -28.30
N ILE A 994 -9.44 -39.37 -27.04
CA ILE A 994 -8.64 -39.71 -25.86
C ILE A 994 -8.13 -41.15 -25.93
N GLY A 995 -8.99 -42.07 -26.37
CA GLY A 995 -8.68 -43.48 -26.48
C GLY A 995 -7.55 -43.83 -27.45
N GLN A 996 -7.28 -42.98 -28.44
CA GLN A 996 -6.18 -43.19 -29.40
C GLN A 996 -4.83 -43.37 -28.72
N LEU A 997 -4.57 -42.67 -27.61
CA LEU A 997 -3.32 -42.78 -26.85
C LEU A 997 -3.06 -44.22 -26.36
N TYR A 998 -4.12 -44.99 -26.11
CA TYR A 998 -4.05 -46.32 -25.51
C TYR A 998 -4.30 -47.45 -26.50
N LYS A 999 -4.62 -47.21 -27.77
CA LYS A 999 -4.91 -48.29 -28.73
C LYS A 999 -3.65 -49.09 -29.09
N CYS A 1000 -3.75 -50.42 -29.11
CA CYS A 1000 -2.64 -51.31 -29.50
C CYS A 1000 -2.86 -52.03 -30.85
N ASP A 1001 -4.09 -52.03 -31.37
CA ASP A 1001 -4.52 -53.01 -32.38
C ASP A 1001 -4.57 -52.42 -33.81
N GLN A 1002 -3.50 -51.74 -34.24
CA GLN A 1002 -3.42 -51.18 -35.60
C GLN A 1002 -2.27 -51.81 -36.40
N ASN A 1003 -2.57 -52.27 -37.62
CA ASN A 1003 -1.56 -52.60 -38.63
C ASN A 1003 -0.69 -51.35 -38.87
N GLY A 1004 0.60 -51.42 -38.54
CA GLY A 1004 1.56 -50.30 -38.67
C GLY A 1004 2.12 -49.73 -37.37
N VAL A 1005 1.79 -50.27 -36.21
CA VAL A 1005 2.38 -49.90 -34.90
C VAL A 1005 3.66 -50.70 -34.66
N THR A 1006 4.77 -50.03 -34.32
CA THR A 1006 6.03 -50.70 -33.96
C THR A 1006 5.91 -51.45 -32.63
N GLU A 1007 6.72 -52.49 -32.40
CA GLU A 1007 6.68 -53.23 -31.13
C GLU A 1007 6.97 -52.32 -29.92
N MET A 1008 7.88 -51.35 -30.06
CA MET A 1008 8.16 -50.35 -29.04
C MET A 1008 6.93 -49.48 -28.72
N GLU A 1009 6.23 -48.98 -29.75
CA GLU A 1009 5.01 -48.20 -29.57
C GLU A 1009 3.90 -49.02 -28.89
N ARG A 1010 3.75 -50.29 -29.30
CA ARG A 1010 2.81 -51.22 -28.68
C ARG A 1010 3.11 -51.40 -27.20
N GLN A 1011 4.38 -51.62 -26.82
CA GLN A 1011 4.79 -51.78 -25.43
C GLN A 1011 4.51 -50.52 -24.59
N ILE A 1012 4.82 -49.33 -25.12
CA ILE A 1012 4.55 -48.06 -24.44
C ILE A 1012 3.05 -47.86 -24.22
N ARG A 1013 2.23 -48.02 -25.27
CA ARG A 1013 0.77 -47.84 -25.17
C ARG A 1013 0.13 -48.87 -24.24
N GLN A 1014 0.63 -50.11 -24.24
CA GLN A 1014 0.22 -51.14 -23.29
C GLN A 1014 0.62 -50.79 -21.85
N GLY A 1015 1.81 -50.24 -21.64
CA GLY A 1015 2.24 -49.70 -20.35
C GLY A 1015 1.34 -48.58 -19.84
N LEU A 1016 0.93 -47.64 -20.72
CA LEU A 1016 -0.01 -46.57 -20.39
C LEU A 1016 -1.40 -47.11 -20.01
N LYS A 1017 -1.90 -48.17 -20.66
CA LYS A 1017 -3.15 -48.84 -20.25
C LYS A 1017 -3.06 -49.38 -18.82
N TYR A 1018 -1.98 -50.07 -18.50
CA TYR A 1018 -1.77 -50.60 -17.15
C TYR A 1018 -1.60 -49.48 -16.13
N TYR A 1019 -0.90 -48.41 -16.49
CA TYR A 1019 -0.76 -47.23 -15.62
C TYR A 1019 -2.11 -46.57 -15.33
N LEU A 1020 -2.96 -46.37 -16.35
CA LEU A 1020 -4.33 -45.87 -16.18
C LEU A 1020 -5.15 -46.77 -15.24
N MET A 1021 -5.03 -48.08 -15.39
CA MET A 1021 -5.69 -49.04 -14.52
C MET A 1021 -5.22 -48.94 -13.07
N VAL A 1022 -3.91 -48.85 -12.83
CA VAL A 1022 -3.33 -48.70 -11.49
C VAL A 1022 -3.79 -47.40 -10.84
N GLU A 1023 -3.79 -46.29 -11.57
CA GLU A 1023 -4.23 -44.99 -11.03
C GLU A 1023 -5.74 -44.94 -10.77
N LEU A 1024 -6.57 -45.52 -11.64
CA LEU A 1024 -8.00 -45.64 -11.38
C LEU A 1024 -8.30 -46.61 -10.24
N TRP A 1025 -7.53 -47.70 -10.11
CA TRP A 1025 -7.63 -48.63 -8.98
C TRP A 1025 -7.29 -47.94 -7.66
N ARG A 1026 -6.22 -47.14 -7.61
CA ARG A 1026 -5.89 -46.31 -6.44
C ARG A 1026 -7.04 -45.39 -6.03
N ARG A 1027 -7.80 -44.86 -7.00
CA ARG A 1027 -8.92 -43.92 -6.74
C ARG A 1027 -10.26 -44.59 -6.43
N LYS A 1028 -10.59 -45.73 -7.06
CA LYS A 1028 -11.93 -46.35 -7.03
C LYS A 1028 -11.95 -47.84 -6.70
N GLY A 1029 -10.79 -48.44 -6.43
CA GLY A 1029 -10.65 -49.87 -6.11
C GLY A 1029 -11.13 -50.77 -7.25
N SER A 1030 -11.77 -51.88 -6.90
CA SER A 1030 -12.26 -52.89 -7.87
C SER A 1030 -13.26 -52.37 -8.90
N ILE A 1031 -13.98 -51.28 -8.59
CA ILE A 1031 -14.94 -50.63 -9.50
C ILE A 1031 -14.23 -50.14 -10.77
N ALA A 1032 -12.98 -49.69 -10.66
CA ALA A 1032 -12.18 -49.26 -11.81
C ALA A 1032 -11.94 -50.40 -12.81
N ALA A 1033 -11.57 -51.58 -12.32
CA ALA A 1033 -11.32 -52.75 -13.15
C ALA A 1033 -12.59 -53.20 -13.89
N LEU A 1034 -13.74 -53.18 -13.21
CA LEU A 1034 -15.06 -53.46 -13.81
C LEU A 1034 -15.43 -52.44 -14.90
N HIS A 1035 -15.18 -51.15 -14.65
CA HIS A 1035 -15.47 -50.10 -15.63
C HIS A 1035 -14.57 -50.20 -16.87
N LEU A 1036 -13.26 -50.42 -16.69
CA LEU A 1036 -12.28 -50.49 -17.78
C LEU A 1036 -12.38 -51.78 -18.62
N SER A 1037 -12.91 -52.86 -18.05
CA SER A 1037 -13.21 -54.11 -18.75
C SER A 1037 -14.63 -54.15 -19.34
N GLY A 1038 -15.46 -53.15 -19.04
CA GLY A 1038 -16.85 -53.09 -19.49
C GLY A 1038 -16.98 -52.81 -20.99
N ASN A 1039 -17.90 -53.53 -21.65
CA ASN A 1039 -18.18 -53.37 -23.08
C ASN A 1039 -18.53 -51.92 -23.48
N LYS A 1040 -19.18 -51.15 -22.59
CA LYS A 1040 -19.53 -49.75 -22.85
C LYS A 1040 -18.29 -48.84 -22.90
N PHE A 1041 -17.34 -49.04 -21.98
CA PHE A 1041 -16.08 -48.30 -21.98
C PHE A 1041 -15.25 -48.66 -23.21
N ALA A 1042 -15.15 -49.96 -23.52
CA ALA A 1042 -14.42 -50.47 -24.68
C ALA A 1042 -14.97 -49.92 -26.00
N LYS A 1043 -16.30 -49.82 -26.15
CA LYS A 1043 -16.94 -49.20 -27.33
C LYS A 1043 -16.68 -47.70 -27.43
N LEU A 1044 -16.72 -46.97 -26.31
CA LEU A 1044 -16.54 -45.51 -26.28
C LEU A 1044 -15.10 -45.06 -26.49
N PHE A 1045 -14.15 -45.67 -25.81
CA PHE A 1045 -12.73 -45.29 -25.89
C PHE A 1045 -11.96 -46.13 -26.92
N GLY A 1046 -12.55 -47.21 -27.44
CA GLY A 1046 -11.92 -48.07 -28.43
C GLY A 1046 -10.73 -48.88 -27.90
N PHE A 1047 -10.58 -49.03 -26.58
CA PHE A 1047 -9.64 -49.93 -25.94
C PHE A 1047 -10.24 -50.51 -24.65
N ALA A 1048 -9.73 -51.66 -24.20
CA ALA A 1048 -10.10 -52.27 -22.93
C ALA A 1048 -8.84 -52.73 -22.18
N VAL A 1049 -8.94 -52.79 -20.85
CA VAL A 1049 -7.89 -53.38 -20.01
C VAL A 1049 -8.37 -54.77 -19.58
N GLY A 1050 -7.99 -55.80 -20.33
CA GLY A 1050 -8.34 -57.21 -20.08
C GLY A 1050 -7.47 -58.16 -20.89
N MET A 1051 -7.30 -59.41 -20.42
CA MET A 1051 -6.55 -60.43 -21.13
C MET A 1051 -7.26 -60.90 -22.41
N ASN A 1052 -6.47 -61.41 -23.36
CA ASN A 1052 -6.74 -61.73 -24.76
C ASN A 1052 -8.15 -62.20 -25.15
N GLY A 1053 -8.50 -61.91 -26.41
CA GLY A 1053 -9.82 -62.05 -27.03
C GLY A 1053 -10.50 -63.43 -26.96
N ASP A 1054 -9.78 -64.50 -26.66
CA ASP A 1054 -10.32 -65.87 -26.67
C ASP A 1054 -11.20 -66.19 -25.45
N LEU A 1055 -11.13 -65.41 -24.37
CA LEU A 1055 -12.00 -65.57 -23.20
C LEU A 1055 -13.31 -64.76 -23.29
N ARG A 1056 -13.52 -63.96 -24.34
CA ARG A 1056 -14.76 -63.18 -24.53
C ARG A 1056 -16.00 -64.01 -24.84
N GLN A 1057 -15.84 -65.29 -25.21
CA GLN A 1057 -16.96 -66.22 -25.45
C GLN A 1057 -17.46 -66.94 -24.19
N SER A 1058 -16.76 -66.86 -23.05
CA SER A 1058 -17.30 -67.31 -21.78
C SER A 1058 -17.72 -66.09 -20.97
N GLY A 1059 -19.02 -65.94 -20.69
CA GLY A 1059 -19.58 -64.84 -19.89
C GLY A 1059 -19.19 -64.87 -18.41
N ARG A 1060 -17.95 -65.24 -18.06
CA ARG A 1060 -17.48 -65.47 -16.69
C ARG A 1060 -16.04 -65.02 -16.51
N ILE A 1061 -15.86 -63.84 -15.92
CA ILE A 1061 -14.69 -63.57 -15.08
C ILE A 1061 -15.10 -63.95 -13.66
N LYS A 1062 -14.67 -65.12 -13.17
CA LYS A 1062 -15.02 -65.65 -11.84
C LYS A 1062 -14.35 -64.93 -10.66
N ASN A 1063 -13.33 -64.09 -10.91
CA ASN A 1063 -12.51 -63.48 -9.87
C ASN A 1063 -12.42 -61.95 -10.01
N ILE A 1064 -13.57 -61.26 -9.95
CA ILE A 1064 -13.53 -59.82 -9.63
C ILE A 1064 -13.55 -59.73 -8.10
N PRO A 1065 -12.50 -59.19 -7.44
CA PRO A 1065 -12.56 -58.94 -6.01
C PRO A 1065 -13.70 -57.97 -5.77
N ALA A 1066 -14.71 -58.35 -4.99
CA ALA A 1066 -15.70 -57.39 -4.53
C ALA A 1066 -14.97 -56.37 -3.63
N ASN A 1067 -15.44 -55.12 -3.57
CA ASN A 1067 -15.03 -54.17 -2.52
C ASN A 1067 -15.57 -54.67 -1.17
N ASP A 1068 -15.01 -55.77 -0.70
CA ASP A 1068 -15.35 -56.43 0.55
C ASP A 1068 -14.16 -56.24 1.49
N THR A 1069 -14.28 -55.26 2.38
CA THR A 1069 -13.27 -54.96 3.40
C THR A 1069 -13.07 -56.14 4.36
N PHE A 1070 -14.03 -57.08 4.44
CA PHE A 1070 -13.94 -58.29 5.25
C PHE A 1070 -13.35 -59.48 4.49
N GLN A 1071 -13.29 -59.48 3.16
CA GLN A 1071 -12.48 -60.45 2.38
C GLN A 1071 -10.98 -60.30 2.63
N LEU A 1072 -10.53 -59.13 3.11
CA LEU A 1072 -9.16 -58.96 3.60
C LEU A 1072 -8.85 -59.87 4.80
N LEU A 1073 -9.86 -60.37 5.52
CA LEU A 1073 -9.67 -61.36 6.58
C LEU A 1073 -9.31 -62.75 6.03
N GLU A 1074 -9.72 -63.09 4.79
CA GLU A 1074 -9.31 -64.33 4.11
C GLU A 1074 -7.83 -64.30 3.66
N HIS A 1075 -7.25 -63.10 3.59
CA HIS A 1075 -5.86 -62.85 3.22
C HIS A 1075 -5.06 -62.24 4.38
N CYS A 1076 -5.60 -62.26 5.60
CA CYS A 1076 -4.88 -61.83 6.79
C CYS A 1076 -3.79 -62.87 7.09
N ASN A 1077 -2.56 -62.43 7.35
CA ASN A 1077 -1.45 -63.30 7.74
C ASN A 1077 -1.69 -64.03 9.09
N ASN A 1078 -2.83 -63.78 9.75
CA ASN A 1078 -3.25 -64.50 10.94
C ASN A 1078 -4.21 -65.66 10.57
N GLN A 1079 -3.62 -66.84 10.40
CA GLN A 1079 -4.30 -68.07 9.97
C GLN A 1079 -5.49 -68.48 10.86
N LYS A 1080 -5.48 -68.12 12.15
CA LYS A 1080 -6.60 -68.38 13.07
C LYS A 1080 -7.84 -67.54 12.74
N LEU A 1081 -7.64 -66.28 12.32
CA LEU A 1081 -8.71 -65.36 11.94
C LEU A 1081 -9.32 -65.75 10.58
N ASP A 1082 -8.49 -66.14 9.61
CA ASP A 1082 -8.95 -66.64 8.31
C ASP A 1082 -9.82 -67.90 8.46
N ASN A 1083 -9.34 -68.89 9.22
CA ASN A 1083 -10.11 -70.13 9.47
C ASN A 1083 -11.43 -69.86 10.19
N ALA A 1084 -11.43 -69.00 11.21
CA ALA A 1084 -12.66 -68.64 11.93
C ALA A 1084 -13.69 -67.93 11.04
N PHE A 1085 -13.23 -67.06 10.12
CA PHE A 1085 -14.11 -66.39 9.15
C PHE A 1085 -14.68 -67.37 8.13
N LYS A 1086 -13.85 -68.26 7.57
CA LYS A 1086 -14.28 -69.30 6.61
C LYS A 1086 -15.26 -70.31 7.23
N GLU A 1087 -15.00 -70.76 8.45
CA GLU A 1087 -15.92 -71.61 9.22
C GLU A 1087 -17.26 -70.91 9.41
N MET A 1088 -17.25 -69.64 9.81
CA MET A 1088 -18.47 -68.90 10.08
C MET A 1088 -19.29 -68.59 8.83
N ARG A 1089 -18.61 -68.27 7.72
CA ARG A 1089 -19.23 -68.11 6.40
C ARG A 1089 -19.89 -69.40 5.92
N THR A 1090 -19.26 -70.54 6.18
CA THR A 1090 -19.81 -71.87 5.83
C THR A 1090 -20.99 -72.26 6.71
N ALA A 1091 -20.89 -72.01 8.02
CA ALA A 1091 -21.97 -72.23 8.98
C ALA A 1091 -23.19 -71.36 8.65
N PHE A 1092 -22.98 -70.08 8.33
CA PHE A 1092 -24.04 -69.17 7.92
C PHE A 1092 -24.68 -69.58 6.59
N ALA A 1093 -23.89 -70.00 5.60
CA ALA A 1093 -24.43 -70.50 4.33
C ALA A 1093 -25.32 -71.74 4.53
N LYS A 1094 -24.90 -72.68 5.40
CA LYS A 1094 -25.71 -73.85 5.78
C LYS A 1094 -26.97 -73.44 6.55
N ALA A 1095 -26.86 -72.49 7.48
CA ALA A 1095 -27.99 -71.97 8.25
C ALA A 1095 -29.01 -71.21 7.39
N PHE A 1096 -28.54 -70.48 6.39
CA PHE A 1096 -29.39 -69.78 5.42
C PHE A 1096 -30.19 -70.77 4.55
N ILE A 1097 -29.57 -71.88 4.16
CA ILE A 1097 -30.24 -72.96 3.39
C ILE A 1097 -31.21 -73.74 4.27
N SER A 1098 -30.85 -74.03 5.52
CA SER A 1098 -31.64 -74.85 6.46
C SER A 1098 -32.63 -74.06 7.32
N ASN A 1099 -32.61 -72.73 7.27
CA ASN A 1099 -33.41 -71.82 8.09
C ASN A 1099 -33.20 -71.95 9.62
N GLN A 1100 -32.13 -72.60 10.06
CA GLN A 1100 -31.79 -72.78 11.47
C GLN A 1100 -30.30 -72.46 11.69
N LEU A 1101 -30.00 -71.62 12.70
CA LEU A 1101 -28.64 -71.42 13.20
C LEU A 1101 -28.45 -72.31 14.43
N ASP A 1102 -27.43 -73.17 14.40
CA ASP A 1102 -26.99 -73.90 15.58
C ASP A 1102 -26.15 -72.96 16.47
N TRP A 1103 -26.76 -72.49 17.55
CA TRP A 1103 -26.17 -71.54 18.48
C TRP A 1103 -25.34 -72.20 19.59
N GLN A 1104 -25.50 -73.51 19.82
CA GLN A 1104 -24.83 -74.20 20.94
C GLN A 1104 -23.31 -74.33 20.75
N SER A 1105 -22.82 -74.17 19.51
CA SER A 1105 -21.40 -74.20 19.16
C SER A 1105 -20.74 -72.80 19.05
N PHE A 1106 -21.46 -71.74 19.43
CA PHE A 1106 -21.05 -70.37 19.12
C PHE A 1106 -20.21 -69.70 20.22
N ASP A 1107 -18.89 -69.61 20.01
CA ASP A 1107 -17.95 -68.93 20.92
C ASP A 1107 -18.00 -67.40 20.77
N ARG A 1108 -17.91 -66.64 21.88
CA ARG A 1108 -18.13 -65.17 21.95
C ARG A 1108 -17.18 -64.39 21.03
N LYS A 1109 -15.98 -64.92 20.78
CA LYS A 1109 -14.97 -64.36 19.86
C LYS A 1109 -15.36 -64.44 18.38
N ARG A 1110 -16.31 -65.31 18.00
CA ARG A 1110 -16.77 -65.51 16.61
C ARG A 1110 -17.93 -64.57 16.23
N PHE A 1111 -18.47 -63.81 17.19
CA PHE A 1111 -19.59 -62.89 17.00
C PHE A 1111 -19.33 -61.80 15.95
N VAL A 1112 -18.11 -61.25 15.93
CA VAL A 1112 -17.70 -60.24 14.94
C VAL A 1112 -17.71 -60.82 13.52
N HIS A 1113 -17.33 -62.09 13.35
CA HIS A 1113 -17.37 -62.77 12.06
C HIS A 1113 -18.80 -63.08 11.60
N LEU A 1114 -19.70 -63.44 12.52
CA LEU A 1114 -21.12 -63.60 12.21
C LEU A 1114 -21.75 -62.26 11.79
N ILE A 1115 -21.48 -61.17 12.51
CA ILE A 1115 -21.94 -59.83 12.14
C ILE A 1115 -21.40 -59.43 10.77
N ALA A 1116 -20.10 -59.65 10.52
CA ALA A 1116 -19.49 -59.37 9.23
C ALA A 1116 -20.21 -60.12 8.09
N VAL A 1117 -20.49 -61.42 8.26
CA VAL A 1117 -21.21 -62.25 7.28
C VAL A 1117 -22.68 -61.82 7.10
N ILE A 1118 -23.38 -61.45 8.18
CA ILE A 1118 -24.75 -60.94 8.15
C ILE A 1118 -24.82 -59.61 7.41
N ILE A 1119 -23.94 -58.66 7.76
CA ILE A 1119 -23.83 -57.35 7.11
C ILE A 1119 -23.50 -57.54 5.64
N LEU A 1120 -22.56 -58.42 5.29
CA LEU A 1120 -22.22 -58.74 3.89
C LEU A 1120 -23.47 -59.21 3.13
N SER A 1121 -24.17 -60.19 3.70
CA SER A 1121 -25.34 -60.81 3.08
C SER A 1121 -26.50 -59.82 2.91
N LEU A 1122 -26.76 -58.99 3.92
CA LEU A 1122 -27.78 -57.93 3.88
C LEU A 1122 -27.41 -56.79 2.94
N PHE A 1123 -26.14 -56.36 2.91
CA PHE A 1123 -25.65 -55.26 2.07
C PHE A 1123 -25.72 -55.61 0.58
N PHE A 1124 -25.38 -56.87 0.22
CA PHE A 1124 -25.57 -57.36 -1.15
C PHE A 1124 -27.05 -57.49 -1.53
N PHE A 1125 -27.94 -57.83 -0.59
CA PHE A 1125 -29.38 -57.99 -0.87
C PHE A 1125 -30.15 -56.66 -0.91
N LEU A 1126 -29.79 -55.65 -0.11
CA LEU A 1126 -30.42 -54.32 -0.12
C LEU A 1126 -30.13 -53.54 -1.41
N LYS A 1127 -28.98 -53.78 -2.05
CA LYS A 1127 -28.67 -53.22 -3.39
C LYS A 1127 -29.61 -53.73 -4.50
N LYS A 1128 -30.38 -54.79 -4.26
CA LYS A 1128 -31.35 -55.41 -5.20
C LYS A 1128 -32.61 -54.56 -5.42
N LYS A 1129 -32.88 -53.53 -4.60
CA LYS A 1129 -34.04 -52.62 -4.77
C LYS A 1129 -33.86 -51.51 -5.81
N LYS A 1130 -32.66 -51.28 -6.36
CA LYS A 1130 -32.46 -50.38 -7.50
C LYS A 1130 -32.41 -51.19 -8.79
N LYS A 1131 -33.34 -50.91 -9.71
CA LYS A 1131 -33.55 -51.56 -11.02
C LYS A 1131 -32.25 -51.71 -11.84
N THR A 1132 -31.52 -52.79 -11.63
CA THR A 1132 -30.65 -53.41 -12.63
C THR A 1132 -30.77 -54.91 -12.41
N LYS A 1133 -31.46 -55.59 -13.33
CA LYS A 1133 -31.49 -57.06 -13.39
C LYS A 1133 -30.05 -57.54 -13.57
N GLY A 1134 -29.41 -57.91 -12.46
CA GLY A 1134 -28.09 -58.50 -12.41
C GLY A 1134 -28.16 -60.02 -12.52
N ILE A 1135 -27.19 -60.57 -13.22
CA ILE A 1135 -26.98 -61.95 -13.70
C ILE A 1135 -27.09 -63.05 -12.62
N PHE A 1136 -27.16 -62.70 -11.33
CA PHE A 1136 -27.42 -63.69 -10.26
C PHE A 1136 -28.88 -64.14 -10.18
N THR A 1137 -29.81 -63.34 -10.71
CA THR A 1137 -31.26 -63.62 -10.66
C THR A 1137 -31.67 -64.78 -11.56
N GLU A 1138 -30.91 -65.02 -12.63
CA GLU A 1138 -31.18 -66.08 -13.62
C GLU A 1138 -30.50 -67.41 -13.26
N LEU A 1139 -29.44 -67.36 -12.45
CA LEU A 1139 -28.62 -68.54 -12.11
C LEU A 1139 -29.07 -69.31 -10.86
N TYR A 1140 -29.88 -68.71 -9.97
CA TYR A 1140 -30.22 -69.35 -8.69
C TYR A 1140 -31.69 -69.21 -8.22
N LEU A 1141 -32.56 -68.51 -8.95
CA LEU A 1141 -33.93 -68.28 -8.51
C LEU A 1141 -34.91 -68.53 -9.67
N LYS A 1142 -35.44 -69.76 -9.77
CA LYS A 1142 -36.73 -69.97 -10.44
C LYS A 1142 -37.78 -69.19 -9.66
N ASN A 1143 -38.49 -68.30 -10.36
CA ASN A 1143 -39.66 -67.50 -9.96
C ASN A 1143 -40.43 -67.99 -8.71
N ASP A 1144 -39.91 -67.75 -7.51
CA ASP A 1144 -40.66 -68.02 -6.29
C ASP A 1144 -40.59 -66.82 -5.34
N THR A 1145 -41.75 -66.18 -5.17
CA THR A 1145 -41.98 -65.02 -4.31
C THR A 1145 -41.84 -65.34 -2.82
N ASN A 1146 -41.72 -66.62 -2.46
CA ASN A 1146 -41.57 -67.09 -1.07
C ASN A 1146 -40.23 -66.74 -0.41
N HIS A 1147 -39.19 -66.36 -1.15
CA HIS A 1147 -37.86 -66.12 -0.57
C HIS A 1147 -37.73 -64.83 0.24
N LEU A 1148 -38.53 -63.80 -0.04
CA LEU A 1148 -38.56 -62.60 0.81
C LEU A 1148 -39.15 -62.95 2.19
N GLU A 1149 -40.16 -63.82 2.23
CA GLU A 1149 -40.70 -64.35 3.46
C GLU A 1149 -39.70 -65.22 4.20
N THR A 1150 -38.99 -66.14 3.52
CA THR A 1150 -37.95 -66.97 4.14
C THR A 1150 -36.84 -66.13 4.77
N ILE A 1151 -36.36 -65.10 4.07
CA ILE A 1151 -35.33 -64.19 4.58
C ILE A 1151 -35.88 -63.32 5.71
N THR A 1152 -37.08 -62.77 5.58
CA THR A 1152 -37.69 -61.94 6.64
C THR A 1152 -37.98 -62.78 7.89
N LYS A 1153 -38.37 -64.05 7.71
CA LYS A 1153 -38.60 -65.03 8.77
C LYS A 1153 -37.28 -65.45 9.43
N PHE A 1154 -36.24 -65.72 8.65
CA PHE A 1154 -34.89 -65.97 9.16
C PHE A 1154 -34.36 -64.75 9.93
N THR A 1155 -34.38 -63.54 9.36
CA THR A 1155 -33.92 -62.32 10.03
C THR A 1155 -34.75 -61.99 11.28
N ARG A 1156 -36.07 -62.21 11.29
CA ARG A 1156 -36.90 -62.08 12.50
C ARG A 1156 -36.56 -63.12 13.57
N ASN A 1157 -36.33 -64.37 13.17
CA ASN A 1157 -35.97 -65.45 14.08
C ASN A 1157 -34.58 -65.20 14.69
N THR A 1158 -33.60 -64.81 13.87
CA THR A 1158 -32.24 -64.44 14.30
C THR A 1158 -32.25 -63.17 15.15
N SER A 1159 -33.06 -62.16 14.83
CA SER A 1159 -33.20 -60.92 15.61
C SER A 1159 -33.85 -61.14 16.98
N ARG A 1160 -34.84 -62.04 17.09
CA ARG A 1160 -35.40 -62.44 18.39
C ARG A 1160 -34.34 -63.13 19.24
N TYR A 1161 -33.64 -64.12 18.67
CA TYR A 1161 -32.59 -64.86 19.38
C TYR A 1161 -31.41 -63.97 19.82
N ILE A 1162 -31.00 -63.00 19.00
CA ILE A 1162 -29.95 -62.02 19.34
C ILE A 1162 -30.40 -61.10 20.47
N ASN A 1163 -31.66 -60.63 20.47
CA ASN A 1163 -32.19 -59.79 21.55
C ASN A 1163 -32.34 -60.55 22.87
N ASP A 1164 -32.74 -61.82 22.83
CA ASP A 1164 -32.89 -62.65 24.02
C ASP A 1164 -31.51 -62.97 24.65
N HIS A 1165 -30.50 -63.29 23.84
CA HIS A 1165 -29.13 -63.49 24.34
C HIS A 1165 -28.40 -62.21 24.74
N LEU A 1166 -28.68 -61.06 24.11
CA LEU A 1166 -28.14 -59.78 24.56
C LEU A 1166 -28.75 -59.33 25.91
N ARG A 1167 -30.01 -59.70 26.19
CA ARG A 1167 -30.64 -59.48 27.50
C ARG A 1167 -29.95 -60.29 28.60
N ASP A 1168 -29.69 -61.58 28.38
CA ASP A 1168 -28.97 -62.43 29.33
C ASP A 1168 -27.53 -61.98 29.57
N ILE A 1169 -26.87 -61.44 28.54
CA ILE A 1169 -25.52 -60.89 28.65
C ILE A 1169 -25.50 -59.58 29.45
N CYS A 1170 -26.49 -58.70 29.29
CA CYS A 1170 -26.59 -57.45 30.05
C CYS A 1170 -26.99 -57.67 31.52
N SER A 1171 -27.66 -58.77 31.87
CA SER A 1171 -27.99 -59.13 33.27
C SER A 1171 -26.84 -59.79 34.06
N HIS A 1172 -25.72 -60.11 33.42
CA HIS A 1172 -24.53 -60.67 34.06
C HIS A 1172 -23.28 -59.78 33.94
N SER A 1173 -23.45 -58.52 33.51
CA SER A 1173 -22.39 -57.51 33.53
C SER A 1173 -22.88 -56.16 34.06
N PHE A 1174 -23.60 -56.19 35.19
CA PHE A 1174 -23.67 -55.10 36.16
C PHE A 1174 -23.41 -55.66 37.55
#